data_AF-A0A2E2U6T6-F1
#
_entry.id   AF-A0A2E2U6T6-F1
#
_cell.length_a   1.000
_cell.length_b   1.000
_cell.length_c   1.000
_cell.angle_alpha   90.00
_cell.angle_beta   90.00
_cell.angle_gamma   90.00
#
_symmetry.space_group_name_H-M   'P 1'
#
loop_
_entity.id
_entity.type
_entity.pdbx_description
1 polymer ?
#
loop_
_entity_poly.entity_id
_entity_poly.type
_entity_poly.pdbx_seq_one_letter_code
_entity_poly.pdbx_strand_id
1 'polypeptide(L)'
;MKFWPLFLVFLLIACTSNERKLASVPTNNLDNYCISLRGNGQRMAALWGALAKSVESYGFPRAISGGSSSTYSMFLLESMEMNPYLSRENRDLEGALLLKSMMGYIDYLLTTKLFRDLAILADDPNTFEEVERLQAQLARTNDLSGIRRIAGQLRLAWSVIFDSRKRRIARVFDHDDIKMLMSDEFFNQYASGADAEADFDRVQNDPNASAEDLRLAAQRYSEILTYRKDQFGLALQYFGNYNIQENANIFFRPGPLDFHGFAKLFNRAANFYAGRGFTEEIAQDFRSWISTCTPGSEGKQWGEIVSAKSQCKRMFDNMLEDFLEEQKAAELGYKREYYRVTSSRIRRHRDVPFSFPQRIDDLVAQGILTIPTTGVIMGDSAARFNQLKADFSRTTDPEFGRQFSASIDDLRIGYWGAPGVLNQIESNLSRPFQDSFGRRLDFRNDFKSQLFYPLYHAKWSEVFKTSPAEPSLTNIRPMPRREDMVSIGGWMDHLSGPVLKSAGCQRVVTITKGDGVGAFGGGMIKRILNLEYPSWEELGNLSRTGDPDDTSSIWSRFQNLANPNSSFNNGLRTADAIVCANYDLLEFGKDPMSAFFNDGYSAPLYLKAHVRNDFLNNHNFVSTINRSDRNNENPPYISCFPITE
;
A
#
# COMPACT_ATOMS: atom_id res chain seq x y z
N MET A 1 -18.40 12.99 -16.12
CA MET A 1 -17.41 13.24 -15.04
C MET A 1 -16.06 13.54 -15.67
N LYS A 2 -15.13 14.21 -14.97
CA LYS A 2 -13.79 14.52 -15.51
C LYS A 2 -12.83 13.37 -15.24
N PHE A 3 -12.45 12.64 -16.28
CA PHE A 3 -11.54 11.52 -16.17
C PHE A 3 -10.07 12.00 -16.13
N TRP A 4 -9.61 12.37 -14.93
CA TRP A 4 -8.18 12.43 -14.59
C TRP A 4 -7.58 11.19 -13.88
N PRO A 5 -8.23 10.00 -13.77
CA PRO A 5 -7.56 8.82 -13.26
C PRO A 5 -6.68 8.19 -14.35
N LEU A 6 -5.53 8.80 -14.69
CA LEU A 6 -4.38 8.09 -15.28
C LEU A 6 -3.38 7.62 -14.21
N PHE A 7 -3.86 7.53 -12.97
CA PHE A 7 -3.87 6.37 -12.06
C PHE A 7 -2.68 5.39 -11.93
N LEU A 8 -1.60 5.51 -12.70
CA LEU A 8 -0.26 5.00 -12.36
C LEU A 8 0.76 6.14 -12.20
N VAL A 9 0.24 7.36 -12.02
CA VAL A 9 0.67 8.26 -10.93
C VAL A 9 0.37 7.64 -9.53
N PHE A 10 -0.34 6.51 -9.46
CA PHE A 10 -0.30 5.65 -8.27
C PHE A 10 1.13 5.25 -7.95
N LEU A 11 1.65 5.93 -6.93
CA LEU A 11 2.59 5.38 -5.99
C LEU A 11 3.99 5.09 -6.59
N LEU A 12 4.52 6.08 -7.32
CA LEU A 12 5.89 6.61 -7.23
C LEU A 12 7.14 5.66 -7.29
N ILE A 13 7.37 4.87 -8.36
CA ILE A 13 8.66 4.16 -8.73
C ILE A 13 8.78 2.68 -8.17
N ALA A 14 9.86 1.90 -7.86
CA ALA A 14 11.35 1.87 -7.84
C ALA A 14 11.89 0.42 -7.50
N CYS A 15 13.21 0.08 -7.48
CA CYS A 15 13.71 -1.32 -7.72
C CYS A 15 14.54 -2.12 -6.61
N THR A 16 15.28 -3.15 -7.07
CA THR A 16 15.88 -4.41 -6.50
C THR A 16 17.15 -4.32 -5.61
N SER A 17 17.81 -5.40 -5.10
CA SER A 17 17.43 -6.71 -4.48
C SER A 17 18.69 -7.44 -3.89
N ASN A 18 18.52 -8.38 -2.94
CA ASN A 18 19.49 -9.41 -2.45
C ASN A 18 20.72 -8.96 -1.61
N GLU A 19 21.31 -9.79 -0.74
CA GLU A 19 20.76 -10.66 0.33
C GLU A 19 21.90 -11.17 1.26
N ARG A 20 21.80 -11.06 2.60
CA ARG A 20 22.65 -11.82 3.57
C ARG A 20 22.13 -11.80 5.02
N LYS A 21 22.63 -12.75 5.83
CA LYS A 21 22.05 -13.27 7.09
C LYS A 21 21.89 -12.27 8.26
N LEU A 22 20.89 -12.53 9.10
CA LEU A 22 20.43 -11.72 10.25
C LEU A 22 21.21 -11.93 11.57
N ALA A 23 21.01 -11.00 12.49
CA ALA A 23 21.25 -11.11 13.94
C ALA A 23 19.92 -11.01 14.74
N SER A 24 19.94 -11.33 16.03
CA SER A 24 18.72 -11.42 16.88
C SER A 24 18.33 -10.10 17.57
N VAL A 25 17.04 -9.77 17.56
CA VAL A 25 16.46 -8.56 18.18
C VAL A 25 16.41 -8.67 19.71
N PRO A 26 16.74 -7.61 20.49
CA PRO A 26 16.69 -7.65 21.95
C PRO A 26 15.27 -7.59 22.52
N THR A 27 14.88 -8.62 23.28
CA THR A 27 13.72 -8.58 24.17
C THR A 27 14.05 -7.83 25.47
N ASN A 28 13.40 -6.67 25.72
CA ASN A 28 13.12 -6.12 27.06
C ASN A 28 12.28 -4.82 26.96
N ASN A 29 11.43 -4.61 27.97
CA ASN A 29 10.51 -3.48 28.25
C ASN A 29 9.74 -2.76 27.11
N LEU A 30 8.46 -2.51 27.41
CA LEU A 30 7.50 -1.79 26.56
C LEU A 30 6.93 -0.54 27.28
N ASP A 31 7.72 0.15 28.11
CA ASP A 31 7.26 1.29 28.96
C ASP A 31 6.86 2.57 28.21
N ASN A 32 6.81 2.50 26.88
CA ASN A 32 6.44 3.57 25.96
C ASN A 32 5.04 3.33 25.35
N TYR A 33 4.67 4.21 24.43
CA TYR A 33 3.47 4.06 23.61
C TYR A 33 3.71 3.19 22.35
N CYS A 34 2.61 2.71 21.79
CA CYS A 34 2.53 2.01 20.52
C CYS A 34 1.48 2.67 19.61
N ILE A 35 1.54 2.43 18.30
CA ILE A 35 0.60 3.02 17.32
C ILE A 35 -0.27 1.96 16.63
N SER A 36 -1.59 2.17 16.63
CA SER A 36 -2.53 1.50 15.71
C SER A 36 -2.72 2.38 14.48
N LEU A 37 -2.30 1.93 13.30
CA LEU A 37 -2.51 2.65 12.04
C LEU A 37 -3.73 2.10 11.28
N ARG A 38 -4.61 3.00 10.86
CA ARG A 38 -5.67 2.69 9.90
C ARG A 38 -5.19 2.84 8.45
N GLY A 39 -5.27 1.75 7.69
CA GLY A 39 -5.04 1.76 6.24
C GLY A 39 -5.93 2.78 5.52
N ASN A 40 -5.40 3.45 4.51
CA ASN A 40 -6.01 4.65 3.93
C ASN A 40 -5.83 4.77 2.39
N GLY A 41 -5.56 3.64 1.72
CA GLY A 41 -5.30 3.60 0.27
C GLY A 41 -4.33 4.71 -0.16
N GLN A 42 -4.75 5.47 -1.18
CA GLN A 42 -4.04 6.59 -1.81
C GLN A 42 -3.83 7.85 -0.94
N ARG A 43 -4.51 7.99 0.21
CA ARG A 43 -4.42 9.17 1.10
C ARG A 43 -3.37 9.03 2.22
N MET A 44 -2.44 8.08 2.08
CA MET A 44 -1.45 7.70 3.12
C MET A 44 -0.57 8.86 3.65
N ALA A 45 -0.41 9.96 2.93
CA ALA A 45 0.38 11.10 3.38
C ALA A 45 -0.13 11.71 4.70
N ALA A 46 -1.43 11.63 4.98
CA ALA A 46 -1.96 12.02 6.29
C ALA A 46 -1.51 11.09 7.42
N LEU A 47 -1.27 9.81 7.14
CA LEU A 47 -0.66 8.90 8.12
C LEU A 47 0.79 9.33 8.38
N TRP A 48 1.53 9.78 7.37
CA TRP A 48 2.91 10.28 7.53
C TRP A 48 2.95 11.60 8.32
N GLY A 49 2.00 12.51 8.09
CA GLY A 49 1.85 13.73 8.89
C GLY A 49 1.55 13.43 10.36
N ALA A 50 0.57 12.56 10.63
CA ALA A 50 0.20 12.16 11.98
C ALA A 50 1.33 11.38 12.68
N LEU A 51 2.08 10.54 11.96
CA LEU A 51 3.28 9.88 12.46
C LEU A 51 4.39 10.89 12.76
N ALA A 52 4.68 11.83 11.86
CA ALA A 52 5.71 12.86 12.07
C ALA A 52 5.44 13.67 13.33
N LYS A 53 4.19 14.10 13.53
CA LYS A 53 3.78 14.85 14.71
C LYS A 53 3.82 14.00 15.98
N SER A 54 3.40 12.72 15.91
CA SER A 54 3.49 11.78 17.03
C SER A 54 4.93 11.54 17.47
N VAL A 55 5.85 11.32 16.52
CA VAL A 55 7.28 11.06 16.79
C VAL A 55 7.99 12.30 17.30
N GLU A 56 7.64 13.49 16.80
CA GLU A 56 8.15 14.78 17.31
C GLU A 56 7.91 14.96 18.82
N SER A 57 6.80 14.39 19.33
CA SER A 57 6.25 14.75 20.65
C SER A 57 6.21 13.60 21.66
N TYR A 58 6.29 12.34 21.20
CA TYR A 58 6.34 11.12 22.03
C TYR A 58 7.56 10.22 21.75
N GLY A 59 8.38 10.57 20.77
CA GLY A 59 9.48 9.76 20.27
C GLY A 59 9.05 8.58 19.40
N PHE A 60 9.99 7.73 18.99
CA PHE A 60 9.66 6.54 18.19
C PHE A 60 8.74 5.56 18.97
N PRO A 61 7.63 5.08 18.37
CA PRO A 61 6.73 4.14 19.03
C PRO A 61 7.38 2.76 19.18
N ARG A 62 7.17 2.12 20.34
CA ARG A 62 7.82 0.83 20.65
C ARG A 62 7.29 -0.33 19.80
N ALA A 63 6.01 -0.28 19.45
CA ALA A 63 5.37 -1.19 18.50
C ALA A 63 4.36 -0.45 17.62
N ILE A 64 4.06 -1.01 16.45
CA ILE A 64 3.10 -0.43 15.49
C ILE A 64 2.41 -1.55 14.70
N SER A 65 1.11 -1.40 14.43
CA SER A 65 0.31 -2.43 13.74
C SER A 65 -0.75 -1.82 12.81
N GLY A 66 -1.10 -2.57 11.76
CA GLY A 66 -2.09 -2.21 10.72
C GLY A 66 -1.84 -2.95 9.39
N GLY A 67 -2.73 -2.78 8.42
CA GLY A 67 -2.62 -3.37 7.09
C GLY A 67 -2.87 -2.36 5.96
N SER A 68 -2.99 -2.83 4.70
CA SER A 68 -3.18 -1.95 3.53
C SER A 68 -2.01 -0.94 3.45
N SER A 69 -2.23 0.33 3.12
CA SER A 69 -1.17 1.35 2.99
C SER A 69 -0.45 1.69 4.31
N SER A 70 -0.98 1.26 5.47
CA SER A 70 -0.25 1.34 6.74
C SER A 70 0.98 0.42 6.77
N THR A 71 1.01 -0.65 5.99
CA THR A 71 2.20 -1.52 5.88
C THR A 71 3.41 -0.75 5.33
N TYR A 72 3.23 0.12 4.33
CA TYR A 72 4.30 1.00 3.83
C TYR A 72 4.75 2.01 4.88
N SER A 73 3.80 2.61 5.61
CA SER A 73 4.09 3.59 6.65
C SER A 73 4.87 2.98 7.83
N MET A 74 4.55 1.74 8.22
CA MET A 74 5.31 0.99 9.24
C MET A 74 6.73 0.64 8.80
N PHE A 75 6.88 0.19 7.55
CA PHE A 75 8.19 -0.15 6.99
C PHE A 75 9.12 1.06 6.90
N LEU A 76 8.61 2.21 6.46
CA LEU A 76 9.38 3.45 6.43
C LEU A 76 9.71 3.95 7.84
N LEU A 77 8.77 3.91 8.77
CA LEU A 77 9.02 4.30 10.17
C LEU A 77 10.07 3.40 10.84
N GLU A 78 9.99 2.08 10.66
CA GLU A 78 11.02 1.14 11.11
C GLU A 78 12.37 1.45 10.46
N SER A 79 12.38 1.81 9.18
CA SER A 79 13.61 2.17 8.46
C SER A 79 14.26 3.44 9.02
N MET A 80 13.46 4.46 9.33
CA MET A 80 13.93 5.70 9.96
C MET A 80 14.47 5.45 11.37
N GLU A 81 13.85 4.55 12.14
CA GLU A 81 14.35 4.15 13.46
C GLU A 81 15.67 3.38 13.35
N MET A 82 15.79 2.47 12.37
CA MET A 82 17.02 1.71 12.09
C MET A 82 18.19 2.57 11.55
N ASN A 83 18.01 3.88 11.35
CA ASN A 83 19.05 4.76 10.82
C ASN A 83 20.19 4.97 11.83
N PRO A 84 21.46 4.63 11.48
CA PRO A 84 22.60 4.71 12.38
C PRO A 84 23.20 6.12 12.53
N TYR A 85 22.75 7.10 11.73
CA TYR A 85 23.27 8.46 11.70
C TYR A 85 22.45 9.46 12.54
N LEU A 86 21.35 9.02 13.14
CA LEU A 86 20.57 9.83 14.10
C LEU A 86 21.37 10.03 15.40
N SER A 87 21.41 11.26 15.91
CA SER A 87 22.04 11.57 17.19
C SER A 87 21.26 10.96 18.35
N ARG A 88 21.93 10.62 19.45
CA ARG A 88 21.27 10.08 20.65
C ARG A 88 20.45 11.14 21.41
N GLU A 89 20.81 12.41 21.24
CA GLU A 89 20.23 13.53 22.01
C GLU A 89 18.97 14.08 21.35
N ASN A 90 18.90 14.06 20.01
CA ASN A 90 17.77 14.61 19.25
C ASN A 90 17.03 13.54 18.40
N ARG A 91 17.29 12.24 18.63
CA ARG A 91 16.82 11.09 17.84
C ARG A 91 15.37 11.20 17.37
N ASP A 92 14.49 11.64 18.26
CA ASP A 92 13.06 11.74 18.04
C ASP A 92 12.67 12.94 17.16
N LEU A 93 13.26 14.12 17.40
CA LEU A 93 13.05 15.31 16.56
C LEU A 93 13.70 15.16 15.16
N GLU A 94 14.84 14.46 15.09
CA GLU A 94 15.47 14.07 13.83
C GLU A 94 14.63 13.03 13.08
N GLY A 95 14.08 12.03 13.78
CA GLY A 95 13.13 11.05 13.22
C GLY A 95 11.85 11.71 12.70
N ALA A 96 11.33 12.72 13.41
CA ALA A 96 10.24 13.55 12.93
C ALA A 96 10.63 14.37 11.68
N LEU A 97 11.86 14.88 11.60
CA LEU A 97 12.38 15.52 10.37
C LEU A 97 12.45 14.53 9.20
N LEU A 98 12.80 13.25 9.43
CA LEU A 98 12.76 12.23 8.37
C LEU A 98 11.33 11.99 7.85
N LEU A 99 10.35 11.86 8.76
CA LEU A 99 8.94 11.70 8.38
C LEU A 99 8.40 12.93 7.63
N LYS A 100 8.81 14.15 8.03
CA LYS A 100 8.49 15.39 7.30
C LYS A 100 9.15 15.43 5.93
N SER A 101 10.42 15.05 5.82
CA SER A 101 11.17 15.10 4.56
C SER A 101 10.68 14.10 3.51
N MET A 102 9.76 13.18 3.85
CA MET A 102 9.04 12.38 2.87
C MET A 102 8.33 13.23 1.82
N MET A 103 7.80 14.40 2.22
CA MET A 103 7.26 15.36 1.25
C MET A 103 8.36 15.89 0.32
N GLY A 104 9.56 16.14 0.83
CA GLY A 104 10.73 16.52 0.04
C GLY A 104 11.23 15.42 -0.91
N TYR A 105 11.17 14.15 -0.49
CA TYR A 105 11.46 12.99 -1.33
C TYR A 105 10.52 12.98 -2.54
N ILE A 106 9.24 13.27 -2.32
CA ILE A 106 8.23 13.29 -3.37
C ILE A 106 8.34 14.55 -4.24
N ASP A 107 8.59 15.73 -3.63
CA ASP A 107 8.89 16.97 -4.36
C ASP A 107 10.04 16.73 -5.33
N TYR A 108 11.13 16.09 -4.87
CA TYR A 108 12.27 15.71 -5.70
C TYR A 108 11.87 14.73 -6.81
N LEU A 109 11.16 13.64 -6.51
CA LEU A 109 10.72 12.67 -7.51
C LEU A 109 9.87 13.32 -8.62
N LEU A 110 8.99 14.27 -8.27
CA LEU A 110 8.19 15.05 -9.22
C LEU A 110 9.03 15.95 -10.14
N THR A 111 10.24 16.35 -9.73
CA THR A 111 11.17 17.06 -10.63
C THR A 111 11.86 16.15 -11.65
N THR A 112 11.84 14.84 -11.48
CA THR A 112 12.56 13.92 -12.39
C THR A 112 11.96 13.93 -13.80
N LYS A 113 12.72 13.47 -14.80
CA LYS A 113 12.23 13.40 -16.19
C LYS A 113 11.02 12.47 -16.33
N LEU A 114 11.02 11.32 -15.64
CA LEU A 114 9.92 10.35 -15.68
C LEU A 114 8.62 10.99 -15.18
N PHE A 115 8.65 11.66 -14.03
CA PHE A 115 7.42 12.22 -13.43
C PHE A 115 6.91 13.45 -14.17
N ARG A 116 7.78 14.25 -14.79
CA ARG A 116 7.35 15.31 -15.70
C ARG A 116 6.71 14.75 -16.98
N ASP A 117 7.25 13.68 -17.56
CA ASP A 117 6.58 13.03 -18.71
C ASP A 117 5.27 12.33 -18.28
N LEU A 118 5.18 11.74 -17.08
CA LEU A 118 3.93 11.18 -16.53
C LEU A 118 2.86 12.24 -16.27
N ALA A 119 3.19 13.34 -15.59
CA ALA A 119 2.25 14.40 -15.24
C ALA A 119 1.61 15.00 -16.50
N ILE A 120 2.43 15.30 -17.53
CA ILE A 120 1.92 15.84 -18.80
C ILE A 120 1.06 14.82 -19.57
N LEU A 121 1.21 13.50 -19.32
CA LEU A 121 0.28 12.49 -19.86
C LEU A 121 -1.04 12.42 -19.07
N ALA A 122 -1.00 12.62 -17.75
CA ALA A 122 -2.18 12.59 -16.89
C ALA A 122 -3.06 13.86 -17.04
N ASP A 123 -2.45 15.02 -17.23
CA ASP A 123 -3.15 16.30 -17.49
C ASP A 123 -3.84 16.33 -18.87
N ASP A 124 -3.34 15.56 -19.84
CA ASP A 124 -3.83 15.51 -21.22
C ASP A 124 -5.03 14.54 -21.34
N PRO A 125 -6.28 15.04 -21.48
CA PRO A 125 -7.47 14.22 -21.45
C PRO A 125 -7.56 13.22 -22.61
N ASN A 126 -6.82 13.47 -23.69
CA ASN A 126 -6.85 12.62 -24.89
C ASN A 126 -5.75 11.53 -24.85
N THR A 127 -4.97 11.44 -23.76
CA THR A 127 -3.98 10.36 -23.60
C THR A 127 -4.66 8.99 -23.56
N PHE A 128 -5.80 8.84 -22.87
CA PHE A 128 -6.51 7.56 -22.81
C PHE A 128 -7.01 7.10 -24.17
N GLU A 129 -7.71 7.97 -24.91
CA GLU A 129 -8.16 7.68 -26.28
C GLU A 129 -6.99 7.29 -27.19
N GLU A 130 -5.83 7.93 -27.04
CA GLU A 130 -4.63 7.60 -27.81
C GLU A 130 -3.95 6.30 -27.36
N VAL A 131 -3.96 5.98 -26.06
CA VAL A 131 -3.46 4.69 -25.53
C VAL A 131 -4.35 3.54 -26.01
N GLU A 132 -5.68 3.67 -25.91
CA GLU A 132 -6.63 2.70 -26.47
C GLU A 132 -6.45 2.55 -27.98
N ARG A 133 -6.28 3.67 -28.71
CA ARG A 133 -6.03 3.64 -30.16
C ARG A 133 -4.71 2.96 -30.51
N LEU A 134 -3.64 3.19 -29.74
CA LEU A 134 -2.35 2.52 -29.91
C LEU A 134 -2.44 1.02 -29.60
N GLN A 135 -3.11 0.63 -28.51
CA GLN A 135 -3.34 -0.77 -28.13
C GLN A 135 -4.20 -1.50 -29.17
N ALA A 136 -5.28 -0.88 -29.65
CA ALA A 136 -6.10 -1.42 -30.73
C ALA A 136 -5.35 -1.51 -32.07
N GLN A 137 -4.36 -0.63 -32.32
CA GLN A 137 -3.47 -0.76 -33.48
C GLN A 137 -2.41 -1.85 -33.28
N LEU A 138 -1.91 -2.07 -32.06
CA LEU A 138 -0.99 -3.16 -31.71
C LEU A 138 -1.65 -4.54 -31.84
N ALA A 139 -2.82 -4.75 -31.24
CA ALA A 139 -3.57 -6.01 -31.32
C ALA A 139 -3.83 -6.42 -32.79
N ARG A 140 -4.44 -5.52 -33.57
CA ARG A 140 -4.65 -5.70 -35.03
C ARG A 140 -3.38 -5.88 -35.85
N THR A 141 -2.22 -5.55 -35.29
CA THR A 141 -0.92 -5.76 -35.94
C THR A 141 -0.36 -7.15 -35.61
N ASN A 142 -0.59 -7.65 -34.40
CA ASN A 142 -0.20 -9.00 -34.00
C ASN A 142 -1.04 -10.08 -34.72
N ASP A 143 -2.33 -9.82 -34.99
CA ASP A 143 -3.22 -10.64 -35.84
C ASP A 143 -2.71 -10.85 -37.29
N LEU A 144 -1.67 -10.14 -37.72
CA LEU A 144 -1.14 -10.23 -39.08
C LEU A 144 0.03 -11.21 -39.14
N SER A 145 0.08 -12.02 -40.20
CA SER A 145 1.21 -12.91 -40.48
C SER A 145 2.22 -12.29 -41.45
N GLY A 146 3.48 -12.73 -41.33
CA GLY A 146 4.57 -12.41 -42.25
C GLY A 146 4.81 -10.90 -42.49
N ILE A 147 4.97 -10.53 -43.76
CA ILE A 147 5.29 -9.16 -44.19
C ILE A 147 4.22 -8.14 -43.74
N ARG A 148 2.95 -8.56 -43.57
CA ARG A 148 1.88 -7.66 -43.10
C ARG A 148 2.09 -7.26 -41.64
N ARG A 149 2.61 -8.15 -40.77
CA ARG A 149 3.01 -7.80 -39.39
C ARG A 149 4.11 -6.76 -39.39
N ILE A 150 5.16 -7.01 -40.18
CA ILE A 150 6.32 -6.12 -40.30
C ILE A 150 5.88 -4.73 -40.80
N ALA A 151 5.03 -4.67 -41.82
CA ALA A 151 4.49 -3.41 -42.33
C ALA A 151 3.59 -2.69 -41.30
N GLY A 152 2.78 -3.42 -40.53
CA GLY A 152 1.96 -2.87 -39.44
C GLY A 152 2.83 -2.31 -38.31
N GLN A 153 3.81 -3.07 -37.84
CA GLN A 153 4.75 -2.67 -36.79
C GLN A 153 5.59 -1.47 -37.23
N LEU A 154 6.09 -1.46 -38.46
CA LEU A 154 6.79 -0.29 -39.05
C LEU A 154 5.87 0.93 -39.14
N ARG A 155 4.60 0.78 -39.53
CA ARG A 155 3.64 1.90 -39.63
C ARG A 155 3.23 2.44 -38.26
N LEU A 156 3.08 1.56 -37.26
CA LEU A 156 2.86 1.93 -35.86
C LEU A 156 4.09 2.70 -35.33
N ALA A 157 5.29 2.14 -35.48
CA ALA A 157 6.55 2.76 -35.07
C ALA A 157 6.78 4.11 -35.77
N TRP A 158 6.47 4.22 -37.06
CA TRP A 158 6.48 5.49 -37.79
C TRP A 158 5.48 6.50 -37.20
N SER A 159 4.26 6.07 -36.88
CA SER A 159 3.28 6.93 -36.20
C SER A 159 3.77 7.40 -34.83
N VAL A 160 4.50 6.55 -34.09
CA VAL A 160 5.15 6.93 -32.83
C VAL A 160 6.28 7.94 -33.10
N ILE A 161 7.21 7.65 -34.02
CA ILE A 161 8.40 8.47 -34.32
C ILE A 161 8.06 9.92 -34.65
N PHE A 162 6.97 10.18 -35.38
CA PHE A 162 6.60 11.54 -35.79
C PHE A 162 5.68 12.27 -34.81
N ASP A 163 4.89 11.56 -34.00
CA ASP A 163 3.99 12.14 -33.00
C ASP A 163 4.70 12.36 -31.65
N SER A 164 4.56 13.56 -31.07
CA SER A 164 5.22 13.90 -29.79
C SER A 164 4.51 13.31 -28.56
N ARG A 165 3.18 13.16 -28.59
CA ARG A 165 2.38 12.49 -27.54
C ARG A 165 2.70 11.01 -27.55
N LYS A 166 2.66 10.35 -28.72
CA LYS A 166 3.00 8.92 -28.85
C LYS A 166 4.42 8.60 -28.40
N ARG A 167 5.41 9.45 -28.72
CA ARG A 167 6.77 9.32 -28.18
C ARG A 167 6.82 9.44 -26.66
N ARG A 168 6.05 10.34 -26.05
CA ARG A 168 5.99 10.45 -24.58
C ARG A 168 5.37 9.20 -23.95
N ILE A 169 4.22 8.74 -24.45
CA ILE A 169 3.59 7.47 -24.05
C ILE A 169 4.61 6.33 -24.14
N ALA A 170 5.22 6.11 -25.31
CA ALA A 170 6.19 5.05 -25.51
C ALA A 170 7.37 5.12 -24.54
N ARG A 171 7.97 6.31 -24.32
CA ARG A 171 9.09 6.47 -23.37
C ARG A 171 8.72 6.22 -21.90
N VAL A 172 7.47 6.47 -21.51
CA VAL A 172 6.98 6.22 -20.15
C VAL A 172 6.77 4.72 -19.95
N PHE A 173 6.05 4.06 -20.86
CA PHE A 173 5.81 2.61 -20.79
C PHE A 173 7.09 1.78 -21.07
N ASP A 174 8.10 2.35 -21.73
CA ASP A 174 9.41 1.71 -21.91
C ASP A 174 10.34 1.89 -20.69
N HIS A 175 9.99 2.71 -19.70
CA HIS A 175 10.85 2.95 -18.53
C HIS A 175 10.84 1.76 -17.57
N ASP A 176 12.02 1.33 -17.11
CA ASP A 176 12.17 0.12 -16.27
C ASP A 176 11.32 0.16 -15.00
N ASP A 177 11.33 1.30 -14.29
CA ASP A 177 10.50 1.52 -13.11
C ASP A 177 8.99 1.39 -13.37
N ILE A 178 8.51 1.72 -14.59
CA ILE A 178 7.09 1.60 -14.98
C ILE A 178 6.77 0.16 -15.38
N LYS A 179 7.62 -0.49 -16.18
CA LYS A 179 7.51 -1.92 -16.50
C LYS A 179 7.46 -2.78 -15.23
N MET A 180 8.22 -2.41 -14.21
CA MET A 180 8.27 -3.11 -12.93
C MET A 180 7.02 -2.84 -12.07
N LEU A 181 6.38 -1.66 -12.15
CA LEU A 181 5.07 -1.42 -11.54
C LEU A 181 3.92 -2.14 -12.26
N MET A 182 4.09 -2.46 -13.54
CA MET A 182 3.08 -3.11 -14.36
C MET A 182 3.03 -4.64 -14.13
N SER A 183 1.83 -5.15 -13.89
CA SER A 183 1.57 -6.58 -13.70
C SER A 183 1.77 -7.38 -14.99
N ASP A 184 2.82 -8.21 -15.05
CA ASP A 184 3.10 -9.14 -16.17
C ASP A 184 1.93 -10.12 -16.41
N GLU A 185 1.34 -10.63 -15.31
CA GLU A 185 0.10 -11.44 -15.27
C GLU A 185 -1.05 -10.74 -16.02
N PHE A 186 -1.15 -9.41 -15.93
CA PHE A 186 -2.19 -8.63 -16.60
C PHE A 186 -1.81 -8.25 -18.04
N PHE A 187 -0.64 -7.65 -18.28
CA PHE A 187 -0.30 -7.08 -19.58
C PHE A 187 0.24 -8.09 -20.60
N ASN A 188 1.11 -9.02 -20.17
CA ASN A 188 1.81 -9.93 -21.07
C ASN A 188 1.18 -11.32 -21.14
N GLN A 189 0.44 -11.74 -20.11
CA GLN A 189 -0.22 -13.05 -20.06
C GLN A 189 -1.73 -12.95 -20.34
N TYR A 190 -2.47 -12.13 -19.58
CA TYR A 190 -3.92 -12.01 -19.72
C TYR A 190 -4.34 -11.19 -20.95
N ALA A 191 -3.93 -9.91 -21.03
CA ALA A 191 -4.38 -8.97 -22.06
C ALA A 191 -3.79 -9.23 -23.46
N SER A 192 -2.71 -10.00 -23.56
CA SER A 192 -2.13 -10.45 -24.83
C SER A 192 -2.96 -11.56 -25.49
N GLY A 193 -3.65 -12.38 -24.70
CA GLY A 193 -4.33 -13.60 -25.16
C GLY A 193 -3.38 -14.78 -25.43
N ALA A 194 -2.11 -14.73 -25.03
CA ALA A 194 -1.08 -15.70 -25.43
C ALA A 194 -1.39 -17.18 -25.07
N ASP A 195 -2.13 -17.43 -23.99
CA ASP A 195 -2.62 -18.77 -23.62
C ASP A 195 -3.81 -19.21 -24.49
N ALA A 196 -4.67 -18.29 -24.90
CA ALA A 196 -5.75 -18.55 -25.86
C ALA A 196 -5.20 -18.73 -27.30
N GLU A 197 -4.13 -18.02 -27.66
CA GLU A 197 -3.36 -18.20 -28.89
C GLU A 197 -2.74 -19.62 -28.89
N ALA A 198 -2.09 -20.03 -27.80
CA ALA A 198 -1.52 -21.37 -27.65
C ALA A 198 -2.56 -22.52 -27.56
N ASP A 199 -3.81 -22.24 -27.16
CA ASP A 199 -4.93 -23.18 -27.28
C ASP A 199 -5.46 -23.25 -28.72
N PHE A 200 -5.54 -22.13 -29.45
CA PHE A 200 -5.91 -22.09 -30.86
C PHE A 200 -4.86 -22.79 -31.76
N ASP A 201 -3.58 -22.45 -31.59
CA ASP A 201 -2.45 -23.08 -32.28
C ASP A 201 -2.43 -24.60 -32.09
N ARG A 202 -2.85 -25.10 -30.92
CA ARG A 202 -2.93 -26.55 -30.67
C ARG A 202 -3.95 -27.24 -31.56
N VAL A 203 -5.11 -26.62 -31.80
CA VAL A 203 -6.12 -27.13 -32.74
C VAL A 203 -5.67 -26.90 -34.19
N GLN A 204 -5.01 -25.77 -34.48
CA GLN A 204 -4.50 -25.48 -35.83
C GLN A 204 -3.41 -26.45 -36.29
N ASN A 205 -2.61 -26.98 -35.38
CA ASN A 205 -1.50 -27.90 -35.66
C ASN A 205 -1.85 -29.38 -35.43
N ASP A 206 -3.07 -29.73 -35.02
CA ASP A 206 -3.51 -31.13 -34.96
C ASP A 206 -3.86 -31.63 -36.38
N PRO A 207 -3.16 -32.63 -36.94
CA PRO A 207 -3.42 -33.13 -38.28
C PRO A 207 -4.79 -33.85 -38.43
N ASN A 208 -5.51 -34.05 -37.33
CA ASN A 208 -6.84 -34.67 -37.30
C ASN A 208 -7.97 -33.63 -37.13
N ALA A 209 -7.66 -32.36 -36.86
CA ALA A 209 -8.67 -31.32 -36.66
C ALA A 209 -9.50 -31.10 -37.94
N SER A 210 -10.83 -31.13 -37.81
CA SER A 210 -11.72 -30.82 -38.91
C SER A 210 -11.80 -29.31 -39.15
N ALA A 211 -12.33 -28.92 -40.32
CA ALA A 211 -12.63 -27.51 -40.61
C ALA A 211 -13.64 -26.89 -39.61
N GLU A 212 -14.47 -27.71 -38.94
CA GLU A 212 -15.38 -27.25 -37.89
C GLU A 212 -14.67 -27.06 -36.55
N ASP A 213 -13.74 -27.95 -36.18
CA ASP A 213 -12.91 -27.77 -34.97
C ASP A 213 -12.07 -26.49 -35.06
N LEU A 214 -11.48 -26.23 -36.24
CA LEU A 214 -10.77 -24.98 -36.54
C LEU A 214 -11.69 -23.75 -36.45
N ARG A 215 -12.94 -23.86 -36.94
CA ARG A 215 -13.93 -22.78 -36.89
C ARG A 215 -14.36 -22.48 -35.45
N LEU A 216 -14.63 -23.51 -34.65
CA LEU A 216 -15.01 -23.39 -33.24
C LEU A 216 -13.85 -22.86 -32.38
N ALA A 217 -12.62 -23.31 -32.63
CA ALA A 217 -11.42 -22.79 -31.97
C ALA A 217 -11.19 -21.30 -32.31
N ALA A 218 -11.31 -20.91 -33.58
CA ALA A 218 -11.18 -19.51 -34.00
C ALA A 218 -12.28 -18.61 -33.40
N GLN A 219 -13.51 -19.10 -33.35
CA GLN A 219 -14.63 -18.40 -32.71
C GLN A 219 -14.34 -18.20 -31.21
N ARG A 220 -14.00 -19.27 -30.48
CA ARG A 220 -13.69 -19.22 -29.05
C ARG A 220 -12.51 -18.30 -28.73
N TYR A 221 -11.46 -18.31 -29.56
CA TYR A 221 -10.32 -17.40 -29.45
C TYR A 221 -10.76 -15.92 -29.55
N SER A 222 -11.57 -15.59 -30.57
CA SER A 222 -12.11 -14.23 -30.76
C SER A 222 -13.03 -13.78 -29.61
N GLU A 223 -13.86 -14.69 -29.09
CA GLU A 223 -14.72 -14.44 -27.92
C GLU A 223 -13.89 -14.17 -26.65
N ILE A 224 -12.84 -14.98 -26.39
CA ILE A 224 -11.93 -14.77 -25.27
C ILE A 224 -11.18 -13.44 -25.40
N LEU A 225 -10.62 -13.11 -26.57
CA LEU A 225 -9.94 -11.82 -26.78
C LEU A 225 -10.85 -10.62 -26.53
N THR A 226 -12.11 -10.69 -26.99
CA THR A 226 -13.10 -9.63 -26.82
C THR A 226 -13.47 -9.47 -25.35
N TYR A 227 -13.82 -10.57 -24.67
CA TYR A 227 -14.09 -10.60 -23.24
C TYR A 227 -12.91 -10.05 -22.41
N ARG A 228 -11.68 -10.48 -22.69
CA ARG A 228 -10.48 -10.00 -21.96
C ARG A 228 -10.20 -8.54 -22.20
N LYS A 229 -10.45 -8.01 -23.41
CA LYS A 229 -10.37 -6.58 -23.70
C LYS A 229 -11.38 -5.78 -22.88
N ASP A 230 -12.61 -6.25 -22.75
CA ASP A 230 -13.64 -5.57 -21.98
C ASP A 230 -13.34 -5.64 -20.47
N GLN A 231 -12.83 -6.79 -19.99
CA GLN A 231 -12.29 -6.94 -18.63
C GLN A 231 -11.08 -6.01 -18.38
N PHE A 232 -10.19 -5.79 -19.36
CA PHE A 232 -9.10 -4.83 -19.30
C PHE A 232 -9.63 -3.38 -19.21
N GLY A 233 -10.65 -3.04 -20.00
CA GLY A 233 -11.34 -1.74 -19.91
C GLY A 233 -11.94 -1.51 -18.52
N LEU A 234 -12.65 -2.49 -17.97
CA LEU A 234 -13.16 -2.46 -16.58
C LEU A 234 -12.06 -2.35 -15.53
N ALA A 235 -10.89 -2.95 -15.77
CA ALA A 235 -9.73 -2.85 -14.88
C ALA A 235 -9.11 -1.45 -14.88
N LEU A 236 -9.17 -0.71 -15.99
CA LEU A 236 -8.73 0.69 -16.07
C LEU A 236 -9.79 1.67 -15.55
N GLN A 237 -11.05 1.50 -15.94
CA GLN A 237 -12.18 2.32 -15.50
C GLN A 237 -12.35 2.31 -13.97
N TYR A 238 -12.20 1.12 -13.37
CA TYR A 238 -12.28 0.91 -11.93
C TYR A 238 -10.91 0.68 -11.29
N PHE A 239 -9.81 1.11 -11.92
CA PHE A 239 -8.49 1.07 -11.30
C PHE A 239 -8.54 1.95 -10.04
N GLY A 240 -8.34 1.34 -8.86
CA GLY A 240 -8.44 1.92 -7.50
C GLY A 240 -9.69 2.72 -7.13
N ASN A 241 -10.62 2.93 -8.05
CA ASN A 241 -11.96 3.41 -7.75
C ASN A 241 -12.84 2.21 -7.37
N TYR A 242 -13.19 2.12 -6.10
CA TYR A 242 -13.79 0.92 -5.53
C TYR A 242 -15.24 0.73 -5.98
N ASN A 243 -15.44 -0.14 -6.98
CA ASN A 243 -16.75 -0.64 -7.38
C ASN A 243 -16.77 -2.17 -7.36
N ILE A 244 -17.01 -2.72 -6.18
CA ILE A 244 -17.12 -4.17 -5.96
C ILE A 244 -18.52 -4.73 -6.26
N GLN A 245 -19.53 -3.85 -6.30
CA GLN A 245 -20.94 -4.20 -6.49
C GLN A 245 -21.20 -4.62 -7.94
N GLU A 246 -20.75 -3.81 -8.90
CA GLU A 246 -20.93 -4.09 -10.31
C GLU A 246 -19.86 -5.06 -10.83
N ASN A 247 -18.61 -4.90 -10.41
CA ASN A 247 -17.44 -5.59 -10.96
C ASN A 247 -17.30 -7.02 -10.43
N ALA A 248 -18.17 -7.94 -10.89
CA ALA A 248 -18.25 -9.34 -10.45
C ALA A 248 -16.89 -10.06 -10.37
N ASN A 249 -16.02 -9.81 -11.35
CA ASN A 249 -14.75 -10.51 -11.59
C ASN A 249 -13.53 -9.89 -10.90
N ILE A 250 -13.70 -8.83 -10.09
CA ILE A 250 -12.62 -8.04 -9.46
C ILE A 250 -11.66 -8.84 -8.57
N PHE A 251 -12.09 -10.01 -8.06
CA PHE A 251 -11.25 -10.91 -7.25
C PHE A 251 -10.35 -11.86 -8.06
N PHE A 252 -10.70 -12.11 -9.33
CA PHE A 252 -10.06 -13.11 -10.19
C PHE A 252 -9.20 -12.46 -11.27
N ARG A 253 -9.77 -11.47 -11.97
CA ARG A 253 -9.10 -10.70 -13.02
C ARG A 253 -7.79 -10.09 -12.49
N PRO A 254 -6.63 -10.40 -13.09
CA PRO A 254 -5.37 -9.74 -12.74
C PRO A 254 -5.54 -8.23 -12.77
N GLY A 255 -5.08 -7.54 -11.72
CA GLY A 255 -5.05 -6.09 -11.74
C GLY A 255 -3.76 -5.57 -12.38
N PRO A 256 -3.75 -4.29 -12.83
CA PRO A 256 -2.63 -3.73 -13.58
C PRO A 256 -1.37 -3.48 -12.74
N LEU A 257 -1.44 -3.48 -11.40
CA LEU A 257 -0.32 -3.18 -10.51
C LEU A 257 0.38 -4.46 -10.01
N ASP A 258 1.69 -4.59 -10.24
CA ASP A 258 2.51 -5.55 -9.50
C ASP A 258 2.89 -4.98 -8.13
N PHE A 259 2.29 -5.54 -7.09
CA PHE A 259 2.62 -5.21 -5.71
C PHE A 259 4.06 -5.57 -5.30
N HIS A 260 4.75 -6.47 -6.01
CA HIS A 260 6.16 -6.74 -5.71
C HIS A 260 7.10 -5.67 -6.28
N GLY A 261 6.91 -5.23 -7.53
CA GLY A 261 7.56 -4.05 -8.06
C GLY A 261 7.24 -2.80 -7.23
N PHE A 262 5.97 -2.60 -6.91
CA PHE A 262 5.56 -1.49 -6.05
C PHE A 262 6.14 -1.58 -4.61
N ALA A 263 6.45 -2.77 -4.10
CA ALA A 263 7.18 -2.92 -2.83
C ALA A 263 8.65 -2.43 -2.92
N LYS A 264 9.29 -2.65 -4.06
CA LYS A 264 10.66 -2.22 -4.34
C LYS A 264 10.80 -0.69 -4.43
N LEU A 265 9.70 0.06 -4.62
CA LEU A 265 9.71 1.51 -4.35
C LEU A 265 10.09 1.77 -2.91
N PHE A 266 9.24 1.28 -2.02
CA PHE A 266 9.32 1.64 -0.62
C PHE A 266 10.64 1.14 -0.05
N ASN A 267 11.27 0.14 -0.69
CA ASN A 267 12.67 -0.25 -0.51
C ASN A 267 13.70 0.84 -0.87
N ARG A 268 13.67 1.50 -2.04
CA ARG A 268 14.58 2.64 -2.33
C ARG A 268 14.46 3.73 -1.26
N ALA A 269 13.23 4.11 -0.91
CA ALA A 269 12.98 5.11 0.12
C ALA A 269 13.42 4.64 1.53
N ALA A 270 13.13 3.38 1.88
CA ALA A 270 13.53 2.76 3.14
C ALA A 270 15.05 2.65 3.28
N ASN A 271 15.77 2.31 2.19
CA ASN A 271 17.22 2.24 2.19
C ASN A 271 17.81 3.62 2.49
N PHE A 272 17.37 4.67 1.79
CA PHE A 272 17.73 6.05 2.06
C PHE A 272 17.44 6.43 3.52
N TYR A 273 16.22 6.19 4.00
CA TYR A 273 15.83 6.55 5.35
C TYR A 273 16.49 5.71 6.45
N ALA A 274 17.01 4.52 6.14
CA ALA A 274 17.82 3.69 7.04
C ALA A 274 19.34 3.89 6.88
N GLY A 275 19.78 4.80 6.00
CA GLY A 275 21.20 5.02 5.71
C GLY A 275 21.90 3.85 5.01
N ARG A 276 21.15 2.93 4.38
CA ARG A 276 21.72 1.78 3.66
C ARG A 276 22.17 2.20 2.27
N GLY A 277 23.34 1.72 1.86
CA GLY A 277 23.95 2.08 0.56
C GLY A 277 24.62 3.45 0.55
N PHE A 278 24.63 4.18 1.66
CA PHE A 278 25.35 5.44 1.77
C PHE A 278 26.87 5.20 1.63
N THR A 279 27.50 6.01 0.78
CA THR A 279 28.95 6.23 0.80
C THR A 279 29.31 7.09 2.02
N GLU A 280 30.59 7.22 2.37
CA GLU A 280 30.98 8.13 3.47
C GLU A 280 30.65 9.60 3.15
N GLU A 281 30.63 9.96 1.86
CA GLU A 281 30.23 11.29 1.36
C GLU A 281 28.73 11.54 1.59
N ILE A 282 27.86 10.62 1.14
CA ILE A 282 26.41 10.70 1.40
C ILE A 282 26.11 10.66 2.91
N ALA A 283 26.84 9.85 3.68
CA ALA A 283 26.70 9.79 5.14
C ALA A 283 27.16 11.10 5.82
N GLN A 284 28.20 11.76 5.30
CA GLN A 284 28.64 13.08 5.78
C GLN A 284 27.59 14.16 5.48
N ASP A 285 27.04 14.18 4.27
CA ASP A 285 26.01 15.14 3.88
C ASP A 285 24.67 14.90 4.60
N PHE A 286 24.31 13.64 4.90
CA PHE A 286 23.17 13.33 5.76
C PHE A 286 23.33 13.89 7.17
N ARG A 287 24.50 13.69 7.79
CA ARG A 287 24.82 14.25 9.13
C ARG A 287 24.85 15.79 9.10
N SER A 288 25.34 16.38 8.01
CA SER A 288 25.33 17.83 7.76
C SER A 288 23.91 18.39 7.62
N TRP A 289 23.06 17.72 6.85
CA TRP A 289 21.65 18.08 6.65
C TRP A 289 20.83 17.96 7.95
N ILE A 290 20.92 16.83 8.65
CA ILE A 290 20.25 16.62 9.95
C ILE A 290 20.63 17.73 10.95
N SER A 291 21.92 17.94 11.19
CA SER A 291 22.37 18.96 12.15
C SER A 291 22.01 20.39 11.74
N THR A 292 21.93 20.68 10.44
CA THR A 292 21.50 21.99 9.90
C THR A 292 19.99 22.22 10.01
N CYS A 293 19.19 21.18 9.79
CA CYS A 293 17.76 21.30 9.51
C CYS A 293 16.85 20.90 10.68
N THR A 294 17.31 20.04 11.59
CA THR A 294 16.57 19.70 12.81
C THR A 294 16.35 20.90 13.75
N PRO A 295 17.35 21.79 14.01
CA PRO A 295 17.13 22.93 14.90
C PRO A 295 16.05 23.87 14.35
N GLY A 296 14.95 24.04 15.09
CA GLY A 296 13.80 24.86 14.68
C GLY A 296 12.90 24.24 13.61
N SER A 297 12.96 22.92 13.40
CA SER A 297 11.95 22.15 12.62
C SER A 297 10.72 21.75 13.45
N GLU A 298 10.82 21.83 14.78
CA GLU A 298 9.75 21.51 15.73
C GLU A 298 8.47 22.30 15.41
N GLY A 299 7.31 21.63 15.47
CA GLY A 299 6.00 22.20 15.22
C GLY A 299 5.71 22.50 13.74
N LYS A 300 6.70 22.35 12.84
CA LYS A 300 6.59 22.73 11.43
C LYS A 300 6.51 21.55 10.48
N GLN A 301 5.74 21.73 9.42
CA GLN A 301 5.65 20.88 8.24
C GLN A 301 6.85 21.12 7.31
N TRP A 302 7.08 20.21 6.35
CA TRP A 302 8.21 20.32 5.41
C TRP A 302 8.24 21.65 4.64
N GLY A 303 7.09 22.11 4.12
CA GLY A 303 6.99 23.38 3.38
C GLY A 303 7.44 24.59 4.20
N GLU A 304 7.09 24.62 5.48
CA GLU A 304 7.48 25.69 6.42
C GLU A 304 8.97 25.62 6.76
N ILE A 305 9.53 24.40 6.90
CA ILE A 305 10.96 24.19 7.12
C ILE A 305 11.77 24.71 5.93
N VAL A 306 11.41 24.35 4.70
CA VAL A 306 12.15 24.82 3.50
C VAL A 306 11.90 26.30 3.19
N SER A 307 10.74 26.85 3.56
CA SER A 307 10.49 28.30 3.46
C SER A 307 11.35 29.09 4.47
N ALA A 308 11.52 28.59 5.69
CA ALA A 308 12.38 29.20 6.70
C ALA A 308 13.89 28.96 6.45
N LYS A 309 14.25 27.82 5.85
CA LYS A 309 15.64 27.39 5.57
C LYS A 309 15.73 26.76 4.18
N SER A 310 15.77 27.56 3.11
CA SER A 310 15.80 27.05 1.72
C SER A 310 16.99 26.14 1.38
N GLN A 311 18.09 26.21 2.16
CA GLN A 311 19.20 25.27 2.06
C GLN A 311 18.82 23.83 2.43
N CYS A 312 17.83 23.63 3.31
CA CYS A 312 17.37 22.30 3.71
C CYS A 312 16.74 21.51 2.58
N LYS A 313 16.13 22.18 1.59
CA LYS A 313 15.69 21.49 0.35
C LYS A 313 16.90 21.14 -0.52
N ARG A 314 17.80 22.09 -0.79
CA ARG A 314 18.96 21.86 -1.67
C ARG A 314 19.89 20.74 -1.17
N MET A 315 20.19 20.71 0.12
CA MET A 315 21.01 19.65 0.73
C MET A 315 20.33 18.28 0.64
N PHE A 316 19.01 18.23 0.84
CA PHE A 316 18.23 17.01 0.73
C PHE A 316 18.13 16.51 -0.73
N ASP A 317 17.83 17.42 -1.67
CA ASP A 317 17.70 17.13 -3.10
C ASP A 317 19.00 16.55 -3.66
N ASN A 318 20.15 17.18 -3.40
CA ASN A 318 21.45 16.71 -3.85
C ASN A 318 21.76 15.30 -3.32
N MET A 319 21.72 15.14 -1.99
CA MET A 319 22.01 13.87 -1.30
C MET A 319 21.08 12.73 -1.77
N LEU A 320 19.82 13.06 -2.10
CA LEU A 320 18.87 12.09 -2.64
C LEU A 320 19.16 11.74 -4.11
N GLU A 321 19.62 12.69 -4.93
CA GLU A 321 20.09 12.44 -6.30
C GLU A 321 21.29 11.48 -6.30
N ASP A 322 22.32 11.80 -5.50
CA ASP A 322 23.53 10.97 -5.34
C ASP A 322 23.18 9.56 -4.82
N PHE A 323 22.32 9.46 -3.79
CA PHE A 323 21.84 8.17 -3.30
C PHE A 323 21.08 7.36 -4.37
N LEU A 324 20.23 8.00 -5.17
CA LEU A 324 19.45 7.31 -6.20
C LEU A 324 20.33 6.82 -7.36
N GLU A 325 21.47 7.46 -7.65
CA GLU A 325 22.47 6.90 -8.57
C GLU A 325 23.15 5.64 -7.99
N GLU A 326 23.57 5.65 -6.71
CA GLU A 326 24.15 4.47 -6.04
C GLU A 326 23.15 3.31 -5.95
N GLN A 327 21.91 3.59 -5.54
CA GLN A 327 20.83 2.62 -5.48
C GLN A 327 20.56 2.02 -6.87
N LYS A 328 20.54 2.83 -7.93
CA LYS A 328 20.40 2.33 -9.31
C LYS A 328 21.58 1.46 -9.77
N ALA A 329 22.81 1.77 -9.35
CA ALA A 329 23.97 0.91 -9.59
C ALA A 329 23.84 -0.44 -8.86
N ALA A 330 23.33 -0.45 -7.63
CA ALA A 330 23.09 -1.68 -6.88
C ALA A 330 21.98 -2.56 -7.50
N GLU A 331 20.95 -1.92 -8.06
CA GLU A 331 19.83 -2.59 -8.75
C GLU A 331 20.24 -3.26 -10.06
N LEU A 332 21.19 -2.66 -10.78
CA LEU A 332 21.84 -3.23 -11.96
C LEU A 332 22.91 -4.28 -11.59
N GLY A 333 23.31 -4.35 -10.31
CA GLY A 333 24.39 -5.22 -9.82
C GLY A 333 25.80 -4.72 -10.16
N TYR A 334 25.96 -3.53 -10.76
CA TYR A 334 27.26 -2.96 -11.13
C TYR A 334 27.26 -1.43 -11.14
N LYS A 335 28.43 -0.87 -10.80
CA LYS A 335 28.75 0.57 -10.86
C LYS A 335 29.74 0.85 -11.98
N ARG A 336 29.62 2.01 -12.63
CA ARG A 336 30.52 2.44 -13.72
C ARG A 336 31.63 3.36 -13.23
N GLU A 337 32.83 2.80 -13.11
CA GLU A 337 34.03 3.56 -12.79
C GLU A 337 34.69 4.08 -14.07
N TYR A 338 34.82 5.41 -14.19
CA TYR A 338 35.54 6.06 -15.29
C TYR A 338 36.99 6.35 -14.91
N TYR A 339 37.95 5.81 -15.66
CA TYR A 339 39.37 6.02 -15.43
C TYR A 339 40.07 6.64 -16.64
N ARG A 340 41.07 7.49 -16.36
CA ARG A 340 41.83 8.22 -17.38
C ARG A 340 43.11 7.47 -17.69
N VAL A 341 43.19 6.88 -18.88
CA VAL A 341 44.44 6.27 -19.36
C VAL A 341 45.44 7.39 -19.66
N THR A 342 46.51 7.47 -18.88
CA THR A 342 47.61 8.43 -19.03
C THR A 342 48.14 8.44 -20.48
N SER A 343 48.52 9.64 -20.95
CA SER A 343 48.79 10.01 -22.36
C SER A 343 47.59 10.17 -23.31
N SER A 344 46.37 9.68 -23.00
CA SER A 344 45.23 9.77 -23.93
C SER A 344 44.09 10.69 -23.46
N ARG A 345 43.29 11.19 -24.42
CA ARG A 345 41.98 11.83 -24.14
C ARG A 345 40.84 10.81 -23.94
N ILE A 346 41.13 9.51 -24.02
CA ILE A 346 40.12 8.45 -23.95
C ILE A 346 39.77 8.17 -22.49
N ARG A 347 38.53 8.50 -22.09
CA ARG A 347 37.93 7.93 -20.88
C ARG A 347 37.58 6.47 -21.18
N ARG A 348 38.16 5.53 -20.42
CA ARG A 348 37.65 4.15 -20.37
C ARG A 348 36.72 4.04 -19.16
N HIS A 349 35.78 3.11 -19.22
CA HIS A 349 34.97 2.71 -18.08
C HIS A 349 35.22 1.25 -17.75
N ARG A 350 34.95 0.87 -16.51
CA ARG A 350 34.83 -0.51 -16.06
C ARG A 350 33.51 -0.64 -15.30
N ASP A 351 32.74 -1.67 -15.62
CA ASP A 351 31.64 -2.11 -14.78
C ASP A 351 32.21 -2.93 -13.60
N VAL A 352 31.95 -2.49 -12.37
CA VAL A 352 32.45 -3.09 -11.13
C VAL A 352 31.25 -3.62 -10.33
N PRO A 353 31.23 -4.90 -9.89
CA PRO A 353 30.09 -5.45 -9.15
C PRO A 353 29.77 -4.64 -7.90
N PHE A 354 28.51 -4.21 -7.76
CA PHE A 354 28.05 -3.34 -6.69
C PHE A 354 26.65 -3.76 -6.22
N SER A 355 26.47 -3.87 -4.90
CA SER A 355 25.20 -4.21 -4.25
C SER A 355 25.31 -3.90 -2.75
N PHE A 356 24.17 -3.69 -2.09
CA PHE A 356 24.09 -3.54 -0.63
C PHE A 356 22.79 -4.15 -0.08
N PRO A 357 22.71 -4.50 1.23
CA PRO A 357 21.54 -5.16 1.80
C PRO A 357 20.28 -4.31 1.72
N GLN A 358 19.26 -4.81 1.04
CA GLN A 358 18.00 -4.10 0.80
C GLN A 358 17.06 -4.24 2.02
N ARG A 359 16.44 -3.13 2.47
CA ARG A 359 15.49 -3.14 3.60
C ARG A 359 14.33 -4.10 3.40
N ILE A 360 13.88 -4.30 2.17
CA ILE A 360 12.75 -5.17 1.83
C ILE A 360 13.04 -6.67 2.04
N ASP A 361 14.32 -7.05 2.04
CA ASP A 361 14.75 -8.44 2.22
C ASP A 361 15.00 -8.80 3.70
N ASP A 362 14.92 -7.82 4.61
CA ASP A 362 14.90 -8.03 6.05
C ASP A 362 13.59 -8.73 6.49
N LEU A 363 13.63 -9.35 7.67
CA LEU A 363 12.40 -9.76 8.36
C LEU A 363 11.61 -8.53 8.85
N VAL A 364 10.32 -8.75 9.08
CA VAL A 364 9.46 -7.88 9.90
C VAL A 364 10.00 -7.80 11.34
N ALA A 365 9.80 -6.66 11.99
CA ALA A 365 10.19 -6.33 13.36
C ALA A 365 11.69 -6.48 13.62
N GLN A 366 12.48 -5.58 13.02
CA GLN A 366 13.95 -5.52 13.20
C GLN A 366 14.45 -4.25 13.90
N GLY A 367 13.70 -3.15 13.85
CA GLY A 367 13.93 -1.94 14.65
C GLY A 367 12.89 -1.83 15.76
N ILE A 368 11.73 -1.29 15.41
CA ILE A 368 10.52 -1.30 16.24
C ILE A 368 9.73 -2.61 16.07
N LEU A 369 8.85 -2.94 17.02
CA LEU A 369 7.95 -4.09 16.90
C LEU A 369 6.82 -3.81 15.89
N THR A 370 7.11 -4.01 14.62
CA THR A 370 6.11 -3.95 13.54
C THR A 370 5.25 -5.23 13.54
N ILE A 371 3.93 -5.08 13.47
CA ILE A 371 2.96 -6.18 13.39
C ILE A 371 2.00 -5.92 12.21
N PRO A 372 2.40 -6.18 10.95
CA PRO A 372 1.54 -6.04 9.79
C PRO A 372 0.39 -7.04 9.81
N THR A 373 -0.73 -6.67 9.17
CA THR A 373 -1.96 -7.48 9.13
C THR A 373 -2.42 -7.73 7.68
N THR A 374 -3.03 -8.88 7.42
CA THR A 374 -3.82 -9.09 6.19
C THR A 374 -5.04 -9.95 6.46
N GLY A 375 -6.16 -9.70 5.78
CA GLY A 375 -7.23 -10.68 5.69
C GLY A 375 -6.74 -11.91 4.92
N VAL A 376 -7.10 -13.10 5.38
CA VAL A 376 -6.87 -14.36 4.66
C VAL A 376 -8.14 -15.21 4.62
N ILE A 377 -8.31 -15.94 3.52
CA ILE A 377 -9.24 -17.05 3.40
C ILE A 377 -8.41 -18.33 3.42
N MET A 378 -8.88 -19.34 4.14
CA MET A 378 -8.24 -20.66 4.30
C MET A 378 -9.12 -21.79 3.74
N GLY A 379 -8.65 -23.03 3.88
CA GLY A 379 -9.48 -24.23 3.79
C GLY A 379 -10.19 -24.43 2.45
N ASP A 380 -11.41 -24.95 2.49
CA ASP A 380 -12.19 -25.26 1.29
C ASP A 380 -12.51 -24.00 0.48
N SER A 381 -12.73 -22.85 1.15
CA SER A 381 -12.92 -21.57 0.47
C SER A 381 -11.68 -21.10 -0.29
N ALA A 382 -10.47 -21.34 0.24
CA ALA A 382 -9.21 -21.04 -0.45
C ALA A 382 -8.95 -21.99 -1.62
N ALA A 383 -9.22 -23.29 -1.45
CA ALA A 383 -9.15 -24.28 -2.52
C ALA A 383 -10.12 -23.93 -3.68
N ARG A 384 -11.37 -23.60 -3.34
CA ARG A 384 -12.40 -23.14 -4.30
C ARG A 384 -12.00 -21.85 -5.00
N PHE A 385 -11.40 -20.90 -4.29
CA PHE A 385 -10.88 -19.68 -4.91
C PHE A 385 -9.77 -20.00 -5.93
N ASN A 386 -8.79 -20.82 -5.55
CA ASN A 386 -7.66 -21.19 -6.42
C ASN A 386 -8.13 -21.93 -7.68
N GLN A 387 -9.13 -22.81 -7.55
CA GLN A 387 -9.80 -23.43 -8.71
C GLN A 387 -10.45 -22.37 -9.61
N LEU A 388 -11.32 -21.52 -9.07
CA LEU A 388 -12.01 -20.49 -9.86
C LEU A 388 -11.03 -19.48 -10.50
N LYS A 389 -9.87 -19.21 -9.89
CA LYS A 389 -8.81 -18.40 -10.49
C LYS A 389 -8.15 -19.09 -11.69
N ALA A 390 -7.95 -20.41 -11.64
CA ALA A 390 -7.46 -21.20 -12.78
C ALA A 390 -8.51 -21.36 -13.90
N ASP A 391 -9.80 -21.35 -13.56
CA ASP A 391 -10.89 -21.37 -14.53
C ASP A 391 -11.14 -20.00 -15.19
N PHE A 392 -10.85 -18.89 -14.49
CA PHE A 392 -11.08 -17.52 -14.98
C PHE A 392 -10.31 -17.16 -16.27
N SER A 393 -9.12 -17.73 -16.53
CA SER A 393 -8.42 -17.47 -17.80
C SER A 393 -9.18 -18.03 -19.01
N ARG A 394 -10.03 -19.04 -18.81
CA ARG A 394 -10.71 -19.83 -19.85
C ARG A 394 -12.18 -19.46 -20.04
N THR A 395 -12.71 -18.55 -19.23
CA THR A 395 -14.11 -18.09 -19.26
C THR A 395 -14.31 -16.88 -20.17
N THR A 396 -15.56 -16.70 -20.62
CA THR A 396 -16.08 -15.50 -21.28
C THR A 396 -17.27 -14.88 -20.54
N ASP A 397 -17.59 -15.41 -19.35
CA ASP A 397 -18.73 -14.97 -18.53
C ASP A 397 -18.42 -13.67 -17.76
N PRO A 398 -19.17 -12.57 -17.99
CA PRO A 398 -19.00 -11.31 -17.27
C PRO A 398 -19.38 -11.42 -15.78
N GLU A 399 -20.20 -12.39 -15.39
CA GLU A 399 -20.69 -12.58 -14.02
C GLU A 399 -19.97 -13.70 -13.27
N PHE A 400 -18.99 -14.37 -13.90
CA PHE A 400 -18.27 -15.55 -13.41
C PHE A 400 -17.89 -15.47 -11.93
N GLY A 401 -17.38 -14.32 -11.48
CA GLY A 401 -16.93 -14.13 -10.11
C GLY A 401 -18.05 -14.09 -9.07
N ARG A 402 -19.31 -13.78 -9.43
CA ARG A 402 -20.42 -13.67 -8.46
C ARG A 402 -20.69 -14.97 -7.71
N GLN A 403 -20.44 -16.12 -8.34
CA GLN A 403 -20.60 -17.43 -7.69
C GLN A 403 -19.67 -17.64 -6.49
N PHE A 404 -18.57 -16.86 -6.39
CA PHE A 404 -17.62 -17.01 -5.30
C PHE A 404 -18.09 -16.29 -4.03
N SER A 405 -18.16 -17.10 -2.98
CA SER A 405 -18.25 -16.73 -1.58
C SER A 405 -17.37 -17.67 -0.76
N ALA A 406 -16.88 -17.18 0.37
CA ALA A 406 -16.13 -17.95 1.36
C ALA A 406 -16.99 -18.21 2.61
N SER A 407 -16.69 -19.29 3.33
CA SER A 407 -17.24 -19.51 4.67
C SER A 407 -16.66 -18.49 5.66
N ILE A 408 -17.47 -18.10 6.65
CA ILE A 408 -16.97 -17.36 7.81
C ILE A 408 -15.96 -18.19 8.61
N ASP A 409 -16.11 -19.52 8.62
CA ASP A 409 -15.22 -20.43 9.33
C ASP A 409 -13.84 -20.55 8.67
N ASP A 410 -13.71 -20.17 7.39
CA ASP A 410 -12.45 -20.10 6.64
C ASP A 410 -11.79 -18.70 6.68
N LEU A 411 -12.51 -17.67 7.13
CA LEU A 411 -12.03 -16.28 7.14
C LEU A 411 -11.18 -16.01 8.39
N ARG A 412 -9.96 -15.48 8.23
CA ARG A 412 -9.10 -15.05 9.34
C ARG A 412 -8.45 -13.69 9.06
N ILE A 413 -7.92 -13.08 10.11
CA ILE A 413 -6.99 -11.96 10.01
C ILE A 413 -5.61 -12.48 10.40
N GLY A 414 -4.73 -12.57 9.41
CA GLY A 414 -3.35 -13.01 9.58
C GLY A 414 -2.44 -11.87 10.05
N TYR A 415 -1.61 -12.15 11.05
CA TYR A 415 -0.65 -11.19 11.62
C TYR A 415 0.78 -11.71 11.49
N TRP A 416 1.69 -10.91 10.92
CA TRP A 416 3.12 -11.23 10.88
C TRP A 416 3.85 -10.64 12.07
N GLY A 417 4.92 -11.30 12.51
CA GLY A 417 5.74 -10.87 13.65
C GLY A 417 6.53 -11.99 14.29
N ALA A 418 7.20 -11.68 15.41
CA ALA A 418 7.97 -12.66 16.18
C ALA A 418 7.03 -13.70 16.85
N PRO A 419 7.29 -15.02 16.75
CA PRO A 419 6.41 -16.06 17.30
C PRO A 419 6.07 -15.91 18.79
N GLY A 420 7.03 -15.51 19.64
CA GLY A 420 6.75 -15.26 21.05
C GLY A 420 5.72 -14.15 21.27
N VAL A 421 5.73 -13.10 20.45
CA VAL A 421 4.76 -12.00 20.50
C VAL A 421 3.41 -12.45 19.96
N LEU A 422 3.36 -13.17 18.83
CA LEU A 422 2.09 -13.64 18.26
C LEU A 422 1.39 -14.65 19.17
N ASN A 423 2.11 -15.58 19.78
CA ASN A 423 1.56 -16.54 20.74
C ASN A 423 1.07 -15.84 22.03
N GLN A 424 1.75 -14.77 22.47
CA GLN A 424 1.29 -13.93 23.57
C GLN A 424 -0.01 -13.19 23.20
N ILE A 425 -0.10 -12.67 21.97
CA ILE A 425 -1.33 -12.02 21.46
C ILE A 425 -2.48 -13.02 21.45
N GLU A 426 -2.31 -14.18 20.84
CA GLU A 426 -3.32 -15.25 20.77
C GLU A 426 -3.81 -15.67 22.18
N SER A 427 -2.88 -15.85 23.12
CA SER A 427 -3.19 -16.16 24.52
C SER A 427 -3.96 -15.04 25.23
N ASN A 428 -3.68 -13.77 24.91
CA ASN A 428 -4.31 -12.61 25.56
C ASN A 428 -5.62 -12.17 24.88
N LEU A 429 -5.85 -12.49 23.61
CA LEU A 429 -7.14 -12.31 22.95
C LEU A 429 -8.17 -13.37 23.40
N SER A 430 -7.71 -14.60 23.65
CA SER A 430 -8.55 -15.75 24.03
C SER A 430 -8.95 -15.80 25.52
N ARG A 431 -8.44 -14.89 26.38
CA ARG A 431 -8.77 -14.85 27.83
C ARG A 431 -8.81 -13.42 28.39
N PRO A 432 -9.48 -13.18 29.52
CA PRO A 432 -9.34 -11.92 30.23
C PRO A 432 -7.93 -11.77 30.80
N PHE A 433 -7.33 -10.59 30.69
CA PHE A 433 -6.02 -10.27 31.26
C PHE A 433 -6.01 -8.87 31.90
N GLN A 434 -4.92 -8.52 32.60
CA GLN A 434 -4.66 -7.17 33.08
C GLN A 434 -3.46 -6.58 32.34
N ASP A 435 -3.55 -5.30 31.99
CA ASP A 435 -2.41 -4.55 31.43
C ASP A 435 -1.49 -3.98 32.53
N SER A 436 -0.43 -3.27 32.13
CA SER A 436 0.54 -2.64 33.04
C SER A 436 -0.05 -1.63 34.03
N PHE A 437 -1.26 -1.12 33.77
CA PHE A 437 -1.99 -0.21 34.64
C PHE A 437 -3.06 -0.94 35.48
N GLY A 438 -3.05 -2.28 35.49
CA GLY A 438 -4.02 -3.11 36.20
C GLY A 438 -5.40 -3.15 35.56
N ARG A 439 -5.59 -2.57 34.38
CA ARG A 439 -6.90 -2.52 33.71
C ARG A 439 -7.24 -3.90 33.18
N ARG A 440 -8.40 -4.42 33.57
CA ARG A 440 -8.93 -5.67 33.03
C ARG A 440 -9.38 -5.47 31.59
N LEU A 441 -8.81 -6.24 30.68
CA LEU A 441 -9.18 -6.33 29.27
C LEU A 441 -9.75 -7.73 29.00
N ASP A 442 -10.73 -7.83 28.10
CA ASP A 442 -11.37 -9.09 27.70
C ASP A 442 -11.85 -8.95 26.26
N PHE A 443 -11.14 -9.61 25.33
CA PHE A 443 -11.41 -9.52 23.89
C PHE A 443 -12.12 -10.76 23.32
N ARG A 444 -12.55 -11.70 24.17
CA ARG A 444 -13.18 -12.96 23.73
C ARG A 444 -14.48 -12.76 22.94
N ASN A 445 -15.16 -11.65 23.15
CA ASN A 445 -16.39 -11.28 22.44
C ASN A 445 -16.14 -10.35 21.23
N ASP A 446 -14.92 -9.85 21.06
CA ASP A 446 -14.54 -9.01 19.92
C ASP A 446 -14.41 -9.86 18.66
N PHE A 447 -15.23 -9.58 17.64
CA PHE A 447 -15.32 -10.42 16.46
C PHE A 447 -14.01 -10.44 15.65
N LYS A 448 -13.29 -9.31 15.49
CA LYS A 448 -11.94 -9.33 14.87
C LYS A 448 -10.95 -10.20 15.65
N SER A 449 -10.99 -10.15 16.97
CA SER A 449 -10.10 -10.93 17.85
C SER A 449 -10.38 -12.43 17.76
N GLN A 450 -11.64 -12.83 17.54
CA GLN A 450 -12.02 -14.22 17.23
C GLN A 450 -11.46 -14.72 15.88
N LEU A 451 -11.11 -13.82 14.96
CA LEU A 451 -10.54 -14.15 13.65
C LEU A 451 -8.98 -14.14 13.64
N PHE A 452 -8.31 -13.92 14.76
CA PHE A 452 -6.84 -13.84 14.82
C PHE A 452 -6.17 -15.12 14.29
N TYR A 453 -5.12 -14.96 13.47
CA TYR A 453 -4.27 -16.05 13.01
C TYR A 453 -2.79 -15.64 12.93
N PRO A 454 -1.85 -16.40 13.51
CA PRO A 454 -0.43 -16.07 13.44
C PRO A 454 0.20 -16.51 12.10
N LEU A 455 0.69 -15.55 11.31
CA LEU A 455 1.48 -15.79 10.09
C LEU A 455 2.99 -15.86 10.36
N TYR A 456 3.43 -15.53 11.57
CA TYR A 456 4.82 -15.62 12.03
C TYR A 456 5.82 -14.78 11.21
N HIS A 457 7.07 -15.24 11.10
CA HIS A 457 8.15 -14.48 10.46
C HIS A 457 8.02 -14.46 8.94
N ALA A 458 7.84 -13.26 8.40
CA ALA A 458 7.95 -12.96 6.97
C ALA A 458 9.05 -11.95 6.70
N LYS A 459 9.51 -11.88 5.45
CA LYS A 459 10.25 -10.71 4.94
C LYS A 459 9.29 -9.58 4.58
N TRP A 460 9.75 -8.34 4.58
CA TRP A 460 8.93 -7.23 4.06
C TRP A 460 8.50 -7.46 2.59
N SER A 461 9.35 -8.06 1.77
CA SER A 461 9.06 -8.46 0.36
C SER A 461 7.96 -9.52 0.21
N GLU A 462 7.50 -10.12 1.30
CA GLU A 462 6.44 -11.12 1.38
C GLU A 462 5.12 -10.46 1.84
N VAL A 463 5.20 -9.65 2.90
CA VAL A 463 4.09 -8.84 3.42
C VAL A 463 3.56 -7.87 2.35
N PHE A 464 4.44 -7.21 1.60
CA PHE A 464 4.03 -6.26 0.56
C PHE A 464 3.33 -6.91 -0.64
N LYS A 465 3.47 -8.22 -0.86
CA LYS A 465 2.73 -8.94 -1.91
C LYS A 465 1.28 -9.24 -1.55
N THR A 466 0.88 -9.01 -0.28
CA THR A 466 -0.32 -9.61 0.32
C THR A 466 -1.13 -8.64 1.19
N SER A 467 -0.52 -7.88 2.11
CA SER A 467 -1.25 -6.86 2.90
C SER A 467 -1.74 -5.67 2.07
N PRO A 468 -0.92 -5.02 1.22
CA PRO A 468 -1.37 -3.87 0.44
C PRO A 468 -2.26 -4.23 -0.76
N ALA A 469 -2.46 -5.52 -1.03
CA ALA A 469 -3.27 -5.99 -2.15
C ALA A 469 -4.75 -5.57 -1.96
N GLU A 470 -5.22 -4.70 -2.85
CA GLU A 470 -6.59 -4.18 -2.84
C GLU A 470 -7.28 -4.54 -4.18
N PRO A 471 -8.47 -5.19 -4.14
CA PRO A 471 -9.23 -5.50 -5.35
C PRO A 471 -9.60 -4.23 -6.12
N SER A 472 -9.19 -4.21 -7.40
CA SER A 472 -9.07 -3.07 -8.34
C SER A 472 -7.61 -2.77 -8.73
N LEU A 473 -6.67 -2.87 -7.79
CA LEU A 473 -5.24 -2.71 -8.04
C LEU A 473 -4.60 -4.06 -8.42
N THR A 474 -5.01 -5.14 -7.73
CA THR A 474 -4.61 -6.53 -8.02
C THR A 474 -5.75 -7.52 -7.68
N ASN A 475 -5.59 -8.79 -8.04
CA ASN A 475 -6.53 -9.86 -7.67
C ASN A 475 -6.21 -10.43 -6.27
N ILE A 476 -7.08 -11.29 -5.74
CA ILE A 476 -6.76 -12.06 -4.52
C ILE A 476 -5.47 -12.88 -4.78
N ARG A 477 -4.51 -12.80 -3.86
CA ARG A 477 -3.13 -13.31 -4.04
C ARG A 477 -2.92 -14.57 -3.18
N PRO A 478 -2.39 -15.68 -3.73
CA PRO A 478 -1.96 -16.83 -2.92
C PRO A 478 -0.97 -16.40 -1.83
N MET A 479 -1.08 -16.97 -0.63
CA MET A 479 -0.15 -16.64 0.45
C MET A 479 1.20 -17.30 0.21
N PRO A 480 2.33 -16.54 0.27
CA PRO A 480 3.65 -17.12 0.14
C PRO A 480 3.88 -18.26 1.15
N ARG A 481 4.41 -19.39 0.67
CA ARG A 481 4.63 -20.63 1.44
C ARG A 481 3.35 -21.32 1.98
N ARG A 482 2.15 -20.92 1.58
CA ARG A 482 0.86 -21.49 2.05
C ARG A 482 -0.14 -21.63 0.91
N GLU A 483 -0.17 -22.80 0.28
CA GLU A 483 -1.09 -23.13 -0.83
C GLU A 483 -2.55 -23.27 -0.36
N ASP A 484 -2.75 -23.56 0.93
CA ASP A 484 -4.03 -23.69 1.63
C ASP A 484 -4.67 -22.34 2.02
N MET A 485 -4.09 -21.22 1.56
CA MET A 485 -4.44 -19.88 2.05
C MET A 485 -4.27 -18.81 0.96
N VAL A 486 -5.21 -17.86 0.91
CA VAL A 486 -5.15 -16.72 -0.01
C VAL A 486 -5.39 -15.40 0.73
N SER A 487 -4.62 -14.37 0.37
CA SER A 487 -4.71 -13.04 0.95
C SER A 487 -5.72 -12.18 0.20
N ILE A 488 -6.61 -11.56 0.97
CA ILE A 488 -7.66 -10.65 0.49
C ILE A 488 -7.34 -9.17 0.77
N GLY A 489 -6.26 -8.88 1.50
CA GLY A 489 -5.77 -7.53 1.80
C GLY A 489 -5.92 -7.10 3.27
N GLY A 490 -5.05 -6.19 3.71
CA GLY A 490 -4.95 -5.66 5.08
C GLY A 490 -5.95 -4.58 5.46
N TRP A 491 -7.14 -4.60 4.85
CA TRP A 491 -8.27 -3.76 5.24
C TRP A 491 -9.13 -4.41 6.35
N MET A 492 -8.93 -5.70 6.65
CA MET A 492 -9.68 -6.38 7.72
C MET A 492 -9.35 -5.91 9.13
N ASP A 493 -8.14 -5.40 9.38
CA ASP A 493 -7.82 -4.76 10.66
C ASP A 493 -7.30 -3.33 10.49
N HIS A 494 -8.26 -2.42 10.43
CA HIS A 494 -8.05 -0.97 10.44
C HIS A 494 -7.82 -0.37 11.85
N LEU A 495 -7.94 -1.16 12.94
CA LEU A 495 -7.89 -0.67 14.32
C LEU A 495 -7.31 -1.74 15.27
N SER A 496 -6.00 -1.99 15.16
CA SER A 496 -5.22 -3.03 15.83
C SER A 496 -5.00 -2.80 17.35
N GLY A 497 -5.83 -1.99 18.01
CA GLY A 497 -5.74 -1.70 19.44
C GLY A 497 -5.71 -2.96 20.34
N PRO A 498 -6.67 -3.90 20.20
CA PRO A 498 -6.68 -5.16 20.96
C PRO A 498 -5.42 -5.99 20.78
N VAL A 499 -4.90 -6.05 19.55
CA VAL A 499 -3.67 -6.77 19.19
C VAL A 499 -2.46 -6.15 19.89
N LEU A 500 -2.31 -4.82 19.84
CA LEU A 500 -1.21 -4.11 20.50
C LEU A 500 -1.26 -4.24 22.03
N LYS A 501 -2.44 -4.15 22.66
CA LYS A 501 -2.57 -4.42 24.11
C LYS A 501 -2.18 -5.86 24.45
N SER A 502 -2.61 -6.81 23.64
CA SER A 502 -2.31 -8.23 23.81
C SER A 502 -0.82 -8.54 23.61
N ALA A 503 -0.13 -7.77 22.76
CA ALA A 503 1.33 -7.74 22.62
C ALA A 503 2.07 -7.11 23.82
N GLY A 504 1.36 -6.47 24.76
CA GLY A 504 1.92 -5.86 25.97
C GLY A 504 2.10 -4.34 25.91
N CYS A 505 1.58 -3.64 24.89
CA CYS A 505 1.67 -2.19 24.79
C CYS A 505 0.92 -1.48 25.92
N GLN A 506 1.65 -0.75 26.76
CA GLN A 506 1.06 -0.02 27.89
C GLN A 506 0.10 1.07 27.42
N ARG A 507 0.55 1.94 26.51
CA ARG A 507 -0.27 2.97 25.86
C ARG A 507 -0.45 2.68 24.38
N VAL A 508 -1.65 2.88 23.84
CA VAL A 508 -1.94 2.78 22.40
C VAL A 508 -2.48 4.11 21.89
N VAL A 509 -1.77 4.73 20.94
CA VAL A 509 -2.27 5.85 20.14
C VAL A 509 -2.86 5.27 18.85
N THR A 510 -4.04 5.71 18.45
CA THR A 510 -4.70 5.24 17.22
C THR A 510 -4.78 6.38 16.21
N ILE A 511 -4.32 6.16 14.98
CA ILE A 511 -4.40 7.14 13.89
C ILE A 511 -5.50 6.69 12.93
N THR A 512 -6.55 7.51 12.76
CA THR A 512 -7.76 7.19 11.99
C THR A 512 -8.32 8.44 11.27
N LYS A 513 -9.23 8.24 10.32
CA LYS A 513 -10.11 9.30 9.81
C LYS A 513 -11.27 9.61 10.73
N GLY A 514 -11.89 10.78 10.54
CA GLY A 514 -13.05 11.25 11.29
C GLY A 514 -14.44 10.84 10.74
N ASP A 515 -14.59 10.61 9.43
CA ASP A 515 -15.92 10.53 8.76
C ASP A 515 -16.73 9.23 8.97
N GLY A 516 -16.16 8.19 9.59
CA GLY A 516 -16.75 6.85 9.65
C GLY A 516 -15.76 5.71 9.38
N VAL A 517 -16.29 4.51 9.07
CA VAL A 517 -15.49 3.35 8.63
C VAL A 517 -15.21 3.40 7.14
N GLY A 518 -16.13 3.98 6.36
CA GLY A 518 -16.08 3.99 4.90
C GLY A 518 -16.58 2.69 4.27
N ALA A 519 -17.15 2.78 3.07
CA ALA A 519 -17.83 1.65 2.42
C ALA A 519 -16.91 0.49 2.01
N PHE A 520 -15.59 0.71 1.90
CA PHE A 520 -14.63 -0.28 1.40
C PHE A 520 -14.61 -1.57 2.22
N GLY A 521 -14.31 -1.50 3.52
CA GLY A 521 -14.23 -2.70 4.38
C GLY A 521 -15.56 -3.46 4.48
N GLY A 522 -16.68 -2.73 4.50
CA GLY A 522 -18.02 -3.32 4.50
C GLY A 522 -18.41 -3.97 3.18
N GLY A 523 -18.09 -3.35 2.04
CA GLY A 523 -18.30 -3.93 0.72
C GLY A 523 -17.44 -5.18 0.51
N MET A 524 -16.20 -5.18 1.02
CA MET A 524 -15.29 -6.31 0.93
C MET A 524 -15.84 -7.53 1.67
N ILE A 525 -16.24 -7.35 2.94
CA ILE A 525 -16.88 -8.42 3.73
C ILE A 525 -18.23 -8.84 3.14
N LYS A 526 -19.08 -7.89 2.71
CA LYS A 526 -20.37 -8.18 2.06
C LYS A 526 -20.17 -9.04 0.81
N ARG A 527 -19.17 -8.74 -0.03
CA ARG A 527 -18.89 -9.46 -1.26
C ARG A 527 -18.24 -10.83 -1.03
N ILE A 528 -17.33 -10.95 -0.07
CA ILE A 528 -16.61 -12.20 0.22
C ILE A 528 -17.50 -13.23 0.91
N LEU A 529 -18.30 -12.81 1.89
CA LEU A 529 -19.19 -13.70 2.64
C LEU A 529 -20.61 -13.76 2.06
N ASN A 530 -20.88 -13.06 0.95
CA ASN A 530 -22.21 -12.91 0.35
C ASN A 530 -23.29 -12.49 1.37
N LEU A 531 -23.01 -11.47 2.18
CA LEU A 531 -23.95 -11.00 3.19
C LEU A 531 -25.15 -10.30 2.54
N GLU A 532 -26.35 -10.60 3.02
CA GLU A 532 -27.58 -9.91 2.60
C GLU A 532 -27.62 -8.47 3.14
N TYR A 533 -27.35 -8.30 4.44
CA TYR A 533 -27.37 -7.00 5.14
C TYR A 533 -25.95 -6.42 5.37
N PRO A 534 -25.76 -5.09 5.30
CA PRO A 534 -26.68 -4.06 4.79
C PRO A 534 -26.87 -4.19 3.27
N SER A 535 -27.89 -3.53 2.69
CA SER A 535 -27.96 -3.42 1.21
C SER A 535 -26.74 -2.65 0.66
N TRP A 536 -26.49 -2.77 -0.65
CA TRP A 536 -25.39 -2.03 -1.27
C TRP A 536 -25.66 -0.51 -1.27
N GLU A 537 -26.92 -0.16 -1.39
CA GLU A 537 -27.47 1.18 -1.48
C GLU A 537 -27.36 1.92 -0.13
N GLU A 538 -27.60 1.21 0.98
CA GLU A 538 -27.47 1.74 2.35
C GLU A 538 -26.02 1.74 2.86
N LEU A 539 -25.18 0.79 2.42
CA LEU A 539 -23.81 0.57 2.89
C LEU A 539 -22.99 1.87 2.94
N GLY A 540 -23.12 2.75 1.94
CA GLY A 540 -22.41 4.04 1.90
C GLY A 540 -22.75 4.98 3.07
N ASN A 541 -24.02 5.00 3.48
CA ASN A 541 -24.50 5.82 4.60
C ASN A 541 -24.22 5.13 5.94
N LEU A 542 -24.54 3.83 6.05
CA LEU A 542 -24.36 3.05 7.27
C LEU A 542 -22.88 2.88 7.65
N SER A 543 -21.95 2.91 6.70
CA SER A 543 -20.51 2.99 6.98
C SER A 543 -20.04 4.36 7.52
N ARG A 544 -20.89 5.39 7.55
CA ARG A 544 -20.64 6.70 8.17
C ARG A 544 -21.36 6.87 9.50
N THR A 545 -22.63 6.49 9.59
CA THR A 545 -23.46 6.67 10.79
C THR A 545 -23.47 5.46 11.73
N GLY A 546 -23.35 4.26 11.15
CA GLY A 546 -23.85 3.03 11.75
C GLY A 546 -25.36 2.87 11.57
N ASP A 547 -25.86 1.69 11.96
CA ASP A 547 -27.28 1.36 12.11
C ASP A 547 -27.58 1.08 13.60
N PRO A 548 -28.48 1.80 14.28
CA PRO A 548 -28.81 1.50 15.68
C PRO A 548 -29.49 0.13 15.87
N ASP A 549 -30.18 -0.41 14.85
CA ASP A 549 -31.06 -1.57 15.01
C ASP A 549 -30.32 -2.92 14.83
N ASP A 550 -29.42 -3.05 13.85
CA ASP A 550 -28.54 -4.22 13.71
C ASP A 550 -27.39 -4.20 14.72
N THR A 551 -27.53 -4.99 15.78
CA THR A 551 -26.49 -5.28 16.77
C THR A 551 -25.79 -6.64 16.59
N SER A 552 -26.18 -7.44 15.59
CA SER A 552 -25.92 -8.89 15.57
C SER A 552 -25.32 -9.46 14.29
N SER A 553 -25.49 -8.83 13.14
CA SER A 553 -24.95 -9.34 11.86
C SER A 553 -23.42 -9.36 11.85
N ILE A 554 -22.84 -10.08 10.89
CA ILE A 554 -21.38 -10.09 10.68
C ILE A 554 -20.88 -8.67 10.36
N TRP A 555 -21.61 -7.90 9.55
CA TRP A 555 -21.26 -6.50 9.26
C TRP A 555 -21.26 -5.66 10.54
N SER A 556 -22.26 -5.87 11.41
CA SER A 556 -22.40 -5.11 12.65
C SER A 556 -21.37 -5.47 13.71
N ARG A 557 -21.19 -6.75 14.02
CA ARG A 557 -20.15 -7.25 14.93
C ARG A 557 -18.74 -6.85 14.47
N PHE A 558 -18.51 -6.71 13.17
CA PHE A 558 -17.25 -6.23 12.62
C PHE A 558 -17.10 -4.70 12.75
N GLN A 559 -18.00 -3.89 12.18
CA GLN A 559 -17.71 -2.45 12.01
C GLN A 559 -18.87 -1.46 12.22
N ASN A 560 -20.07 -1.88 12.59
CA ASN A 560 -21.16 -0.90 12.77
C ASN A 560 -20.78 0.14 13.86
N LEU A 561 -20.80 1.42 13.48
CA LEU A 561 -20.44 2.53 14.37
C LEU A 561 -21.44 2.75 15.49
N ALA A 562 -22.70 2.36 15.28
CA ALA A 562 -23.80 2.50 16.24
C ALA A 562 -23.89 1.30 17.20
N ASN A 563 -23.49 0.09 16.78
CA ASN A 563 -23.33 -1.05 17.69
C ASN A 563 -22.15 -0.80 18.64
N PRO A 564 -22.38 -0.63 19.96
CA PRO A 564 -21.28 -0.41 20.91
C PRO A 564 -20.31 -1.59 20.93
N ASN A 565 -20.77 -2.82 20.71
CA ASN A 565 -19.96 -4.03 20.79
C ASN A 565 -19.34 -4.46 19.44
N SER A 566 -19.37 -3.59 18.42
CA SER A 566 -18.63 -3.81 17.17
C SER A 566 -17.12 -3.78 17.38
N SER A 567 -16.39 -4.52 16.54
CA SER A 567 -14.93 -4.62 16.62
C SER A 567 -14.22 -3.30 16.27
N PHE A 568 -14.91 -2.41 15.55
CA PHE A 568 -14.48 -1.03 15.35
C PHE A 568 -14.57 -0.22 16.66
N ASN A 569 -15.72 -0.26 17.35
CA ASN A 569 -15.88 0.40 18.65
C ASN A 569 -14.97 -0.21 19.74
N ASN A 570 -14.69 -1.51 19.74
CA ASN A 570 -13.66 -2.12 20.59
C ASN A 570 -12.26 -1.59 20.26
N GLY A 571 -11.90 -1.45 18.98
CA GLY A 571 -10.66 -0.82 18.54
C GLY A 571 -10.49 0.59 19.12
N LEU A 572 -11.51 1.44 18.96
CA LEU A 572 -11.52 2.79 19.54
C LEU A 572 -11.53 2.76 21.08
N ARG A 573 -12.27 1.86 21.74
CA ARG A 573 -12.27 1.71 23.21
C ARG A 573 -10.92 1.27 23.77
N THR A 574 -10.12 0.53 22.99
CA THR A 574 -8.82 0.00 23.42
C THR A 574 -7.68 1.02 23.34
N ALA A 575 -7.80 2.04 22.49
CA ALA A 575 -6.87 3.16 22.43
C ALA A 575 -6.82 3.95 23.75
N ASP A 576 -5.70 4.61 24.03
CA ASP A 576 -5.57 5.60 25.11
C ASP A 576 -5.76 7.03 24.59
N ALA A 577 -5.31 7.29 23.36
CA ALA A 577 -5.53 8.54 22.64
C ALA A 577 -5.78 8.24 21.14
N ILE A 578 -6.51 9.12 20.45
CA ILE A 578 -6.92 8.92 19.06
C ILE A 578 -6.63 10.20 18.25
N VAL A 579 -5.77 10.09 17.24
CA VAL A 579 -5.41 11.17 16.30
C VAL A 579 -6.40 11.16 15.14
N CYS A 580 -6.99 12.32 14.87
CA CYS A 580 -8.23 12.47 14.13
C CYS A 580 -8.06 13.30 12.87
N ALA A 581 -7.28 12.78 11.94
CA ALA A 581 -7.08 13.38 10.63
C ALA A 581 -8.41 13.37 9.84
N ASN A 582 -8.67 14.38 9.03
CA ASN A 582 -9.92 14.49 8.25
C ASN A 582 -9.69 14.75 6.76
N TYR A 583 -8.69 14.07 6.22
CA TYR A 583 -8.41 13.88 4.79
C TYR A 583 -9.58 13.37 3.94
N ASP A 584 -10.74 13.05 4.51
CA ASP A 584 -11.97 12.82 3.75
C ASP A 584 -12.58 14.11 3.20
N LEU A 585 -12.29 15.26 3.82
CA LEU A 585 -12.59 16.60 3.30
C LEU A 585 -11.69 17.00 2.12
N LEU A 586 -10.58 16.27 1.90
CA LEU A 586 -9.62 16.50 0.81
C LEU A 586 -9.91 15.57 -0.37
N GLU A 587 -10.01 16.13 -1.57
CA GLU A 587 -10.34 15.41 -2.79
C GLU A 587 -9.08 14.98 -3.53
N PHE A 588 -8.81 13.67 -3.55
CA PHE A 588 -7.65 13.11 -4.21
C PHE A 588 -7.66 13.42 -5.72
N GLY A 589 -6.57 13.99 -6.23
CA GLY A 589 -6.48 14.47 -7.61
C GLY A 589 -6.93 15.91 -7.83
N LYS A 590 -7.43 16.60 -6.79
CA LYS A 590 -7.55 18.08 -6.77
C LYS A 590 -6.59 18.69 -5.75
N ASP A 591 -6.59 18.16 -4.53
CA ASP A 591 -5.72 18.64 -3.46
C ASP A 591 -4.30 18.07 -3.60
N PRO A 592 -3.23 18.88 -3.39
CA PRO A 592 -1.86 18.41 -3.44
C PRO A 592 -1.58 17.48 -2.25
N MET A 593 -0.65 16.54 -2.41
CA MET A 593 -0.35 15.58 -1.33
C MET A 593 0.20 16.22 -0.04
N SER A 594 0.72 17.45 -0.12
CA SER A 594 1.03 18.29 1.04
C SER A 594 -0.20 18.63 1.87
N ALA A 595 -1.38 18.87 1.26
CA ALA A 595 -2.61 19.11 2.02
C ALA A 595 -2.98 17.89 2.88
N PHE A 596 -2.84 16.68 2.34
CA PHE A 596 -3.04 15.43 3.07
C PHE A 596 -2.04 15.27 4.22
N PHE A 597 -0.75 15.53 3.99
CA PHE A 597 0.26 15.54 5.06
C PHE A 597 -0.09 16.55 6.15
N ASN A 598 -0.51 17.75 5.76
CA ASN A 598 -0.81 18.86 6.67
C ASN A 598 -2.06 18.59 7.52
N ASP A 599 -3.11 18.01 6.95
CA ASP A 599 -4.27 17.50 7.70
C ASP A 599 -3.85 16.49 8.77
N GLY A 600 -3.04 15.49 8.40
CA GLY A 600 -2.52 14.50 9.33
C GLY A 600 -1.62 15.09 10.42
N TYR A 601 -0.76 16.05 10.06
CA TYR A 601 0.18 16.70 10.98
C TYR A 601 -0.52 17.62 11.99
N SER A 602 -1.57 18.31 11.54
CA SER A 602 -2.39 19.22 12.34
C SER A 602 -3.59 18.54 13.00
N ALA A 603 -3.77 17.24 12.78
CA ALA A 603 -4.94 16.46 13.21
C ALA A 603 -5.20 16.62 14.71
N PRO A 604 -6.44 16.89 15.14
CA PRO A 604 -6.77 16.96 16.56
C PRO A 604 -6.59 15.61 17.28
N LEU A 605 -6.43 15.69 18.60
CA LEU A 605 -6.35 14.54 19.48
C LEU A 605 -7.63 14.40 20.31
N TYR A 606 -8.18 13.19 20.38
CA TYR A 606 -9.10 12.81 21.44
C TYR A 606 -8.32 12.09 22.56
N LEU A 607 -8.45 12.61 23.78
CA LEU A 607 -7.86 12.06 25.01
C LEU A 607 -8.92 11.38 25.87
N LYS A 608 -8.59 10.21 26.45
CA LYS A 608 -9.46 9.54 27.42
C LYS A 608 -9.17 9.94 28.85
N ALA A 609 -10.24 10.13 29.62
CA ALA A 609 -10.20 10.62 31.00
C ALA A 609 -9.39 9.75 31.98
N HIS A 610 -9.14 8.47 31.68
CA HIS A 610 -8.29 7.61 32.52
C HIS A 610 -6.78 7.85 32.31
N VAL A 611 -6.38 8.55 31.24
CA VAL A 611 -4.97 8.77 30.93
C VAL A 611 -4.45 9.97 31.72
N ARG A 612 -3.57 9.73 32.69
CA ARG A 612 -2.89 10.80 33.41
C ARG A 612 -2.10 11.67 32.44
N ASN A 613 -2.29 12.99 32.59
CA ASN A 613 -2.03 13.96 31.53
C ASN A 613 -0.53 14.16 31.26
N ASP A 614 0.34 13.86 32.23
CA ASP A 614 1.78 14.15 32.23
C ASP A 614 2.56 13.67 30.99
N PHE A 615 2.14 12.57 30.37
CA PHE A 615 2.77 12.04 29.14
C PHE A 615 2.24 12.69 27.85
N LEU A 616 1.01 13.22 27.87
CA LEU A 616 0.33 13.77 26.69
C LEU A 616 0.31 15.31 26.68
N ASN A 617 0.54 15.95 27.84
CA ASN A 617 0.70 17.39 28.04
C ASN A 617 1.82 18.04 27.20
N ASN A 618 2.90 17.31 26.91
CA ASN A 618 4.01 17.83 26.09
C ASN A 618 3.62 17.99 24.61
N HIS A 619 2.45 17.49 24.19
CA HIS A 619 2.12 17.34 22.79
C HIS A 619 1.29 18.52 22.25
N ASN A 620 1.98 19.47 21.63
CA ASN A 620 1.38 20.59 20.90
C ASN A 620 0.66 20.14 19.60
N PHE A 621 -0.53 19.53 19.73
CA PHE A 621 -1.51 19.39 18.63
C PHE A 621 -2.28 20.72 18.45
N VAL A 622 -2.83 20.94 17.25
CA VAL A 622 -3.57 22.18 16.92
C VAL A 622 -4.87 22.33 17.73
N SER A 623 -5.50 21.22 18.14
CA SER A 623 -6.60 21.22 19.11
C SER A 623 -6.81 19.85 19.77
N THR A 624 -7.50 19.84 20.91
CA THR A 624 -8.08 18.64 21.53
C THR A 624 -9.58 18.64 21.25
N ILE A 625 -10.13 17.50 20.84
CA ILE A 625 -11.58 17.34 20.57
C ILE A 625 -12.29 16.53 21.67
N ASN A 626 -13.56 16.86 21.89
CA ASN A 626 -14.41 16.31 22.94
C ASN A 626 -15.53 15.44 22.34
N ARG A 627 -16.15 14.57 23.15
CA ARG A 627 -17.21 13.65 22.68
C ARG A 627 -18.45 14.36 22.10
N SER A 628 -18.67 15.64 22.44
CA SER A 628 -19.62 16.54 21.77
C SER A 628 -19.43 16.60 20.26
N ASP A 629 -18.17 16.57 19.83
CA ASP A 629 -17.74 16.89 18.47
C ASP A 629 -17.90 15.67 17.54
N ARG A 630 -18.25 14.49 18.10
CA ARG A 630 -18.60 13.26 17.37
C ARG A 630 -19.64 13.52 16.28
N ASN A 631 -20.64 14.34 16.61
CA ASN A 631 -21.82 14.59 15.78
C ASN A 631 -21.72 15.94 15.03
N ASN A 632 -20.54 16.57 15.01
CA ASN A 632 -20.33 17.72 14.14
C ASN A 632 -20.42 17.26 12.67
N GLU A 633 -21.18 17.96 11.84
CA GLU A 633 -21.29 17.63 10.41
C GLU A 633 -20.07 18.12 9.61
N ASN A 634 -19.35 19.13 10.12
CA ASN A 634 -18.18 19.71 9.44
C ASN A 634 -17.20 20.38 10.42
N PRO A 635 -15.99 19.82 10.65
CA PRO A 635 -15.52 18.49 10.27
C PRO A 635 -16.21 17.34 11.04
N PRO A 636 -16.53 16.20 10.39
CA PRO A 636 -17.04 15.01 11.07
C PRO A 636 -15.93 14.24 11.81
N TYR A 637 -16.22 13.84 13.05
CA TYR A 637 -15.32 13.04 13.91
C TYR A 637 -15.98 11.76 14.46
N ILE A 638 -17.05 11.27 13.83
CA ILE A 638 -17.84 10.13 14.32
C ILE A 638 -17.00 8.85 14.53
N SER A 639 -15.98 8.58 13.70
CA SER A 639 -15.06 7.45 13.85
C SER A 639 -13.86 7.70 14.77
N CYS A 640 -13.80 8.84 15.46
CA CYS A 640 -12.78 9.12 16.46
C CYS A 640 -13.21 8.81 17.90
N PHE A 641 -14.50 8.71 18.15
CA PHE A 641 -15.03 8.42 19.49
C PHE A 641 -15.59 7.00 19.53
N PRO A 642 -15.26 6.18 20.54
CA PRO A 642 -16.04 4.99 20.81
C PRO A 642 -17.45 5.39 21.22
N ILE A 643 -18.44 4.59 20.84
CA ILE A 643 -19.69 4.55 21.59
C ILE A 643 -19.40 3.92 22.96
N THR A 644 -19.83 4.61 24.02
CA THR A 644 -20.13 3.96 25.29
C THR A 644 -21.59 3.57 25.28
N GLU A 645 -21.87 2.45 25.96
CA GLU A 645 -23.15 2.20 26.61
C GLU A 645 -23.51 3.34 27.60
#